data_AF-A0A9P8G876-F1
#
_entry.id   AF-A0A9P8G876-F1
#
_cell.length_a   1.000
_cell.length_b   1.000
_cell.length_c   1.000
_cell.angle_alpha   90.00
_cell.angle_beta   90.00
_cell.angle_gamma   90.00
#
_symmetry.space_group_name_H-M   'P 1'
#
loop_
_entity.id
_entity.type
_entity.pdbx_description
1 polymer ?
#
loop_
_entity_poly.entity_id
_entity_poly.type
_entity_poly.pdbx_seq_one_letter_code
_entity_poly.pdbx_strand_id
1 'polypeptide(L)'
;MDNAENNVDPQNDYDLSKPLDATTGLRQGLTSYGDAHFSLFLRKVFIKAAGYGEDALSRPIIGIINTYSAFNPCHANIPQLLEAVKRGVQLHGGLAIEFPTISIHESFASPTSMYLRNLMAMDTEEMIKAQPVDAVVAIGGCDKTVPAQLMGGISANKVVLPLVTGPMMPGSNKGVRVGACTDCRSQWAAYRAGEIDMEDIAAVNEELAPTSGTCGVMGTASTVACVTVALGLMPFDSATAPAVSSARLRIAERTGANAVAAAAAQRLPQSILSKESFLNAITVLQAIGGSTNAVVHLMAIVNRHPDVAGSITLETFDEVGRKTPLLVDLKPSGDNYMTDFHNAGGMLALLHTLKPLLHLEAKTINGKTLGEELEATPFKSFKYSSELIRPLSNPLYPRSALVVLRGNLAPRGAVMKAAASKERSLLSHTGRAVVFKNTADMARRIDDPNLPVSKDSVLVLQGVGPIGNPGMPEAGVIPIPRKLGAQGVKDMLRISDGRMSGTAGGTIVLHISPESALPDSVFGCVEDEDLIECDVEKRLLRLHVSDEELAHRIAKVGLAKDADAASDKLTTAGHANTTHIMSRISTFGRAVNQLATPNVSSNTCRSCQLRLSAASQQRQLQTSATRPAIADRFKSVFGGKKNEDDSTDITAAELAELDDTPRKPDFPGWYLPKENLPEGWAKTPEEDKEYVMASEGKDLEHVGSDKWLEQQFDDKPKYKGWAKVKKTNALNPKDAGEQVIKAAKEAGLSVDQKGLDFAVTEVKDKFKLTKILRTTTNMQIPDIVMHRATTLKDFQQAILTKPKPKKLAFTLLANEELMANRNIQVRGGRQTPVHKDRAVGRWKLIEEELVNKGLPVFGHGIKADRGFQAEEAKDQTA
;
A
#
# COMPACT_ATOMS: atom_id res chain seq x y z
N MET A 1 -19.96 -21.40 -31.15
CA MET A 1 -20.13 -20.16 -31.94
C MET A 1 -18.85 -20.02 -32.73
N ASP A 2 -18.94 -20.26 -34.03
CA ASP A 2 -17.82 -20.30 -34.96
C ASP A 2 -17.20 -18.91 -35.13
N ASN A 3 -16.10 -18.62 -34.43
CA ASN A 3 -15.23 -17.48 -34.72
C ASN A 3 -14.23 -17.87 -35.82
N ALA A 4 -14.72 -18.27 -36.99
CA ALA A 4 -13.89 -18.63 -38.13
C ALA A 4 -13.27 -17.41 -38.84
N GLU A 5 -13.69 -16.18 -38.52
CA GLU A 5 -13.26 -14.97 -39.24
C GLU A 5 -11.99 -14.29 -38.69
N ASN A 6 -11.49 -14.68 -37.51
CA ASN A 6 -10.28 -14.07 -36.91
C ASN A 6 -9.05 -14.98 -36.90
N ASN A 7 -9.04 -16.06 -37.70
CA ASN A 7 -7.88 -16.93 -37.78
C ASN A 7 -6.79 -16.27 -38.63
N VAL A 8 -6.03 -15.35 -38.02
CA VAL A 8 -4.85 -14.73 -38.62
C VAL A 8 -3.87 -15.84 -38.89
N ASP A 9 -3.68 -16.21 -40.16
CA ASP A 9 -2.65 -17.18 -40.56
C ASP A 9 -1.30 -16.70 -40.00
N PRO A 10 -0.67 -17.46 -39.08
CA PRO A 10 0.60 -17.07 -38.47
C PRO A 10 1.72 -16.84 -39.49
N GLN A 11 1.60 -17.38 -40.71
CA GLN A 11 2.55 -17.12 -41.79
C GLN A 11 2.49 -15.67 -42.29
N ASN A 12 1.33 -14.99 -42.17
CA ASN A 12 1.21 -13.58 -42.54
C ASN A 12 2.04 -12.66 -41.65
N ASP A 13 2.41 -13.06 -40.42
CA ASP A 13 3.28 -12.25 -39.55
C ASP A 13 4.67 -12.01 -40.16
N TYR A 14 5.10 -12.88 -41.09
CA TYR A 14 6.40 -12.84 -41.75
C TYR A 14 6.34 -12.33 -43.18
N ASP A 15 5.15 -12.00 -43.69
CA ASP A 15 4.96 -11.43 -45.03
C ASP A 15 5.33 -9.94 -45.02
N LEU A 16 6.59 -9.64 -45.34
CA LEU A 16 7.13 -8.27 -45.39
C LEU A 16 6.44 -7.38 -46.45
N SER A 17 5.65 -7.96 -47.36
CA SER A 17 4.88 -7.20 -48.34
C SER A 17 3.61 -6.58 -47.75
N LYS A 18 3.20 -7.01 -46.56
CA LYS A 18 2.00 -6.53 -45.86
C LYS A 18 2.37 -5.89 -44.53
N PRO A 19 1.83 -4.70 -44.22
CA PRO A 19 2.00 -4.14 -42.88
C PRO A 19 1.33 -5.01 -41.82
N LEU A 20 1.94 -5.14 -40.64
CA LEU A 20 1.32 -5.81 -39.50
C LEU A 20 0.11 -5.02 -38.98
N ASP A 21 -1.02 -5.72 -38.78
CA ASP A 21 -2.14 -5.19 -38.02
C ASP A 21 -1.78 -5.19 -36.52
N ALA A 22 -1.58 -4.01 -35.95
CA ALA A 22 -1.09 -3.80 -34.59
C ALA A 22 -2.21 -3.51 -33.57
N THR A 23 -3.44 -3.95 -33.83
CA THR A 23 -4.59 -3.56 -32.99
C THR A 23 -4.93 -4.54 -31.87
N THR A 24 -4.50 -5.80 -31.95
CA THR A 24 -4.89 -6.84 -30.97
C THR A 24 -3.77 -7.81 -30.60
N GLY A 25 -3.89 -8.43 -29.42
CA GLY A 25 -3.00 -9.49 -28.94
C GLY A 25 -1.53 -9.09 -28.97
N LEU A 26 -0.64 -10.01 -29.33
CA LEU A 26 0.81 -9.76 -29.37
C LEU A 26 1.24 -8.65 -30.35
N ARG A 27 0.40 -8.32 -31.33
CA ARG A 27 0.74 -7.37 -32.40
C ARG A 27 0.59 -5.92 -31.96
N GLN A 28 -0.11 -5.66 -30.85
CA GLN A 28 -0.29 -4.31 -30.34
C GLN A 28 0.92 -3.76 -29.59
N GLY A 29 1.14 -2.45 -29.70
CA GLY A 29 2.17 -1.74 -28.93
C GLY A 29 3.55 -2.36 -29.08
N LEU A 30 3.98 -2.61 -30.32
CA LEU A 30 5.29 -3.21 -30.58
C LEU A 30 6.42 -2.32 -30.05
N THR A 31 7.46 -2.96 -29.51
CA THR A 31 8.68 -2.26 -29.10
C THR A 31 9.30 -1.57 -30.31
N SER A 32 9.75 -0.33 -30.18
CA SER A 32 10.26 0.43 -31.32
C SER A 32 11.72 0.06 -31.66
N TYR A 33 11.92 -1.07 -32.35
CA TYR A 33 13.21 -1.43 -32.95
C TYR A 33 13.42 -0.88 -34.37
N GLY A 34 12.48 -0.06 -34.87
CA GLY A 34 12.51 0.49 -36.23
C GLY A 34 11.97 -0.47 -37.31
N ASP A 35 11.70 -1.73 -36.95
CA ASP A 35 11.09 -2.75 -37.81
C ASP A 35 9.99 -3.47 -37.03
N ALA A 36 8.73 -3.33 -37.47
CA ALA A 36 7.58 -3.93 -36.82
C ALA A 36 7.57 -5.47 -36.93
N HIS A 37 7.97 -6.03 -38.08
CA HIS A 37 8.04 -7.48 -38.26
C HIS A 37 9.13 -8.09 -37.37
N PHE A 38 10.30 -7.46 -37.31
CA PHE A 38 11.35 -7.87 -36.38
C PHE A 38 10.89 -7.76 -34.92
N SER A 39 10.19 -6.69 -34.56
CA SER A 39 9.68 -6.47 -33.20
C SER A 39 8.69 -7.56 -32.78
N LEU A 40 7.77 -7.95 -33.68
CA LEU A 40 6.85 -9.06 -33.45
C LEU A 40 7.59 -10.40 -33.42
N PHE A 41 8.52 -10.65 -34.35
CA PHE A 41 9.36 -11.84 -34.37
C PHE A 41 10.09 -12.03 -33.04
N LEU A 42 10.78 -10.99 -32.56
CA LEU A 42 11.54 -11.02 -31.31
C LEU A 42 10.61 -11.29 -30.11
N ARG A 43 9.46 -10.62 -30.05
CA ARG A 43 8.45 -10.86 -29.02
C ARG A 43 7.96 -12.31 -29.02
N LYS A 44 7.65 -12.87 -30.20
CA LYS A 44 7.24 -14.28 -30.37
C LYS A 44 8.35 -15.24 -29.94
N VAL A 45 9.62 -14.97 -30.26
CA VAL A 45 10.77 -15.78 -29.81
C VAL A 45 10.83 -15.84 -28.28
N PHE A 46 10.78 -14.69 -27.61
CA PHE A 46 10.89 -14.66 -26.15
C PHE A 46 9.69 -15.29 -25.43
N ILE A 47 8.47 -15.06 -25.91
CA ILE A 47 7.30 -15.67 -25.26
C ILE A 47 7.22 -17.18 -25.53
N LYS A 48 7.71 -17.67 -26.68
CA LYS A 48 7.86 -19.12 -26.94
C LYS A 48 8.85 -19.79 -26.01
N ALA A 49 9.87 -19.07 -25.53
CA ALA A 49 10.77 -19.59 -24.50
C ALA A 49 10.04 -19.91 -23.17
N ALA A 50 8.85 -19.32 -22.94
CA ALA A 50 7.97 -19.68 -21.83
C ALA A 50 7.01 -20.84 -22.13
N GLY A 51 7.07 -21.45 -23.33
CA GLY A 51 6.30 -22.65 -23.69
C GLY A 51 4.99 -22.42 -24.43
N TYR A 52 4.70 -21.20 -24.91
CA TYR A 52 3.47 -20.91 -25.65
C TYR A 52 3.55 -21.34 -27.13
N GLY A 53 2.52 -22.04 -27.61
CA GLY A 53 2.35 -22.38 -29.03
C GLY A 53 1.65 -21.28 -29.84
N GLU A 54 1.72 -21.36 -31.18
CA GLU A 54 1.14 -20.34 -32.07
C GLU A 54 -0.37 -20.13 -31.89
N ASP A 55 -1.15 -21.20 -31.68
CA ASP A 55 -2.59 -21.08 -31.40
C ASP A 55 -2.85 -20.16 -30.21
N ALA A 56 -2.14 -20.35 -29.09
CA ALA A 56 -2.30 -19.53 -27.91
C ALA A 56 -1.92 -18.06 -28.18
N LEU A 57 -0.84 -17.83 -28.93
CA LEU A 57 -0.35 -16.50 -29.26
C LEU A 57 -1.22 -15.75 -30.29
N SER A 58 -2.10 -16.46 -31.00
CA SER A 58 -3.08 -15.87 -31.91
C SER A 58 -4.33 -15.31 -31.21
N ARG A 59 -4.57 -15.70 -29.95
CA ARG A 59 -5.76 -15.33 -29.18
C ARG A 59 -5.66 -13.92 -28.58
N PRO A 60 -6.80 -13.27 -28.28
CA PRO A 60 -6.82 -12.04 -27.50
C PRO A 60 -6.18 -12.24 -26.13
N ILE A 61 -5.34 -11.30 -25.70
CA ILE A 61 -4.59 -11.36 -24.45
C ILE A 61 -5.39 -10.64 -23.36
N ILE A 62 -5.79 -11.42 -22.35
CA ILE A 62 -6.39 -10.89 -21.12
C ILE A 62 -5.32 -10.83 -20.05
N GLY A 63 -4.91 -9.61 -19.72
CA GLY A 63 -4.02 -9.34 -18.61
C GLY A 63 -4.72 -9.57 -17.27
N ILE A 64 -4.03 -10.14 -16.29
CA ILE A 64 -4.56 -10.29 -14.93
C ILE A 64 -3.63 -9.57 -13.96
N ILE A 65 -4.08 -8.44 -13.42
CA ILE A 65 -3.30 -7.65 -12.47
C ILE A 65 -3.29 -8.35 -11.12
N ASN A 66 -2.10 -8.81 -10.72
CA ASN A 66 -1.86 -9.52 -9.48
C ASN A 66 -1.34 -8.57 -8.40
N THR A 67 -2.14 -8.37 -7.35
CA THR A 67 -1.80 -7.53 -6.19
C THR A 67 -1.50 -8.36 -4.93
N TYR A 68 -1.17 -9.64 -5.07
CA TYR A 68 -0.82 -10.53 -3.96
C TYR A 68 0.45 -10.04 -3.24
N SER A 69 0.45 -10.15 -1.92
CA SER A 69 1.65 -9.96 -1.09
C SER A 69 1.47 -10.67 0.23
N ALA A 70 2.55 -11.26 0.76
CA ALA A 70 2.55 -11.83 2.11
C ALA A 70 2.34 -10.77 3.21
N PHE A 71 2.59 -9.49 2.92
CA PHE A 71 2.25 -8.36 3.79
C PHE A 71 0.82 -7.85 3.60
N ASN A 72 0.02 -8.49 2.74
CA ASN A 72 -1.35 -8.09 2.46
C ASN A 72 -2.33 -9.25 2.69
N PRO A 73 -2.73 -9.51 3.95
CA PRO A 73 -3.68 -10.58 4.27
C PRO A 73 -5.06 -10.36 3.64
N CYS A 74 -5.43 -9.13 3.28
CA CYS A 74 -6.67 -8.85 2.54
C CYS A 74 -6.69 -9.49 1.15
N HIS A 75 -5.52 -9.83 0.63
CA HIS A 75 -5.27 -10.36 -0.71
C HIS A 75 -4.77 -11.81 -0.67
N ALA A 76 -4.86 -12.49 0.49
CA ALA A 76 -4.32 -13.83 0.66
C ALA A 76 -4.98 -14.89 -0.24
N ASN A 77 -6.21 -14.67 -0.71
CA ASN A 77 -6.92 -15.59 -1.62
C ASN A 77 -6.67 -15.33 -3.12
N ILE A 78 -5.81 -14.37 -3.48
CA ILE A 78 -5.53 -14.06 -4.88
C ILE A 78 -5.01 -15.26 -5.69
N PRO A 79 -4.16 -16.16 -5.16
CA PRO A 79 -3.73 -17.35 -5.90
C PRO A 79 -4.92 -18.17 -6.42
N GLN A 80 -5.97 -18.37 -5.61
CA GLN A 80 -7.17 -19.09 -6.04
C GLN A 80 -8.00 -18.29 -7.06
N LEU A 81 -8.04 -16.95 -6.93
CA LEU A 81 -8.73 -16.09 -7.89
C LEU A 81 -8.04 -16.09 -9.25
N LEU A 82 -6.70 -16.06 -9.29
CA LEU A 82 -5.90 -16.11 -10.51
C LEU A 82 -6.25 -17.37 -11.31
N GLU A 83 -6.24 -18.53 -10.67
CA GLU A 83 -6.58 -19.79 -11.33
C GLU A 83 -8.04 -19.83 -11.83
N ALA A 84 -8.98 -19.25 -11.06
CA ALA A 84 -10.36 -19.13 -11.50
C ALA A 84 -10.52 -18.20 -12.71
N VAL A 85 -9.87 -17.02 -12.69
CA VAL A 85 -9.89 -16.07 -13.82
C VAL A 85 -9.25 -16.69 -15.06
N LYS A 86 -8.07 -17.33 -14.93
CA LYS A 86 -7.39 -18.03 -16.03
C LYS A 86 -8.31 -19.06 -16.68
N ARG A 87 -8.98 -19.89 -15.87
CA ARG A 87 -9.97 -20.86 -16.34
C ARG A 87 -11.08 -20.18 -17.14
N GLY A 88 -11.65 -19.11 -16.61
CA GLY A 88 -12.69 -18.33 -17.29
C GLY A 88 -12.26 -17.77 -18.65
N VAL A 89 -11.07 -17.17 -18.70
CA VAL A 89 -10.49 -16.62 -19.94
C VAL A 89 -10.24 -17.72 -20.98
N GLN A 90 -9.59 -18.80 -20.57
CA GLN A 90 -9.19 -19.89 -21.48
C GLN A 90 -10.40 -20.62 -22.08
N LEU A 91 -11.44 -20.86 -21.27
CA LEU A 91 -12.68 -21.49 -21.73
C LEU A 91 -13.44 -20.65 -22.77
N HIS A 92 -13.16 -19.35 -22.85
CA HIS A 92 -13.80 -18.41 -23.78
C HIS A 92 -12.89 -17.96 -24.92
N GLY A 93 -11.74 -18.64 -25.12
CA GLY A 93 -10.87 -18.40 -26.28
C GLY A 93 -9.87 -17.25 -26.12
N GLY A 94 -9.63 -16.78 -24.89
CA GLY A 94 -8.56 -15.81 -24.61
C GLY A 94 -7.26 -16.46 -24.12
N LEU A 95 -6.16 -15.71 -24.18
CA LEU A 95 -4.89 -16.03 -23.53
C LEU A 95 -4.77 -15.24 -22.22
N ALA A 96 -4.74 -15.95 -21.08
CA ALA A 96 -4.62 -15.35 -19.77
C ALA A 96 -3.15 -15.13 -19.38
N ILE A 97 -2.73 -13.88 -19.17
CA ILE A 97 -1.36 -13.53 -18.74
C ILE A 97 -1.43 -12.70 -17.45
N GLU A 98 -0.91 -13.23 -16.34
CA GLU A 98 -0.82 -12.48 -15.10
C GLU A 98 0.43 -11.60 -15.05
N PHE A 99 0.32 -10.41 -14.46
CA PHE A 99 1.46 -9.53 -14.19
C PHE A 99 1.22 -8.74 -12.90
N PRO A 100 2.29 -8.39 -12.15
CA PRO A 100 2.14 -7.71 -10.87
C PRO A 100 1.93 -6.20 -11.02
N THR A 101 1.24 -5.61 -10.05
CA THR A 101 1.37 -4.19 -9.68
C THR A 101 1.63 -4.08 -8.18
N ILE A 102 2.00 -2.90 -7.68
CA ILE A 102 2.29 -2.73 -6.26
C ILE A 102 1.09 -3.14 -5.39
N SER A 103 1.37 -3.84 -4.29
CA SER A 103 0.36 -4.25 -3.32
C SER A 103 0.32 -3.27 -2.14
N ILE A 104 -0.87 -2.81 -1.78
CA ILE A 104 -1.09 -1.86 -0.68
C ILE A 104 -1.97 -2.50 0.38
N HIS A 105 -1.48 -2.55 1.63
CA HIS A 105 -2.29 -2.90 2.80
C HIS A 105 -2.35 -1.73 3.79
N GLU A 106 -3.54 -1.46 4.34
CA GLU A 106 -3.79 -0.30 5.21
C GLU A 106 -2.85 -0.25 6.42
N SER A 107 -2.81 -1.32 7.22
CA SER A 107 -2.06 -1.37 8.49
C SER A 107 -0.57 -1.65 8.34
N PHE A 108 -0.08 -1.99 7.13
CA PHE A 108 1.35 -2.28 6.90
C PHE A 108 2.06 -1.16 6.13
N ALA A 109 1.33 -0.14 5.65
CA ALA A 109 1.91 1.02 4.97
C ALA A 109 2.20 2.16 5.96
N SER A 110 3.38 2.77 5.85
CA SER A 110 3.81 3.91 6.67
C SER A 110 4.30 5.05 5.77
N PRO A 111 3.93 6.31 6.02
CA PRO A 111 3.12 6.80 7.16
C PRO A 111 1.62 6.49 7.04
N THR A 112 1.12 6.14 5.85
CA THR A 112 -0.29 5.81 5.59
C THR A 112 -0.40 5.09 4.24
N SER A 113 -1.42 4.29 3.97
CA SER A 113 -1.61 3.67 2.65
C SER A 113 -2.00 4.68 1.56
N MET A 114 -2.61 5.81 1.94
CA MET A 114 -3.25 6.74 1.01
C MET A 114 -2.25 7.46 0.09
N TYR A 115 -1.03 7.72 0.56
CA TYR A 115 0.01 8.30 -0.31
C TYR A 115 0.43 7.33 -1.43
N LEU A 116 0.30 6.02 -1.22
CA LEU A 116 0.61 5.00 -2.24
C LEU A 116 -0.50 4.84 -3.28
N ARG A 117 -1.72 5.32 -3.02
CA ARG A 117 -2.86 5.16 -3.95
C ARG A 117 -2.53 5.72 -5.34
N ASN A 118 -2.00 6.94 -5.43
CA ASN A 118 -1.72 7.52 -6.75
C ASN A 118 -0.49 6.86 -7.39
N LEU A 119 0.48 6.40 -6.60
CA LEU A 119 1.60 5.61 -7.14
C LEU A 119 1.10 4.31 -7.78
N MET A 120 0.20 3.59 -7.11
CA MET A 120 -0.42 2.38 -7.67
C MET A 120 -1.30 2.69 -8.89
N ALA A 121 -1.95 3.85 -8.92
CA ALA A 121 -2.72 4.27 -10.09
C ALA A 121 -1.80 4.51 -11.30
N MET A 122 -0.65 5.15 -11.11
CA MET A 122 0.36 5.33 -12.16
C MET A 122 0.96 3.99 -12.61
N ASP A 123 1.34 3.13 -11.65
CA ASP A 123 1.83 1.78 -11.94
C ASP A 123 0.82 0.96 -12.74
N THR A 124 -0.45 1.00 -12.35
CA THR A 124 -1.53 0.33 -13.08
C THR A 124 -1.73 0.92 -14.48
N GLU A 125 -1.73 2.24 -14.62
CA GLU A 125 -1.89 2.92 -15.91
C GLU A 125 -0.78 2.53 -16.89
N GLU A 126 0.47 2.65 -16.47
CA GLU A 126 1.63 2.38 -17.31
C GLU A 126 1.72 0.89 -17.67
N MET A 127 1.45 -0.01 -16.72
CA MET A 127 1.47 -1.44 -17.00
C MET A 127 0.36 -1.87 -17.96
N ILE A 128 -0.82 -1.25 -17.94
CA ILE A 128 -1.88 -1.52 -18.92
C ILE A 128 -1.48 -1.00 -20.32
N LYS A 129 -0.87 0.19 -20.40
CA LYS A 129 -0.44 0.81 -21.67
C LYS A 129 0.73 0.08 -22.30
N ALA A 130 1.73 -0.31 -21.51
CA ALA A 130 2.98 -0.88 -21.98
C ALA A 130 2.87 -2.35 -22.41
N GLN A 131 1.91 -3.09 -21.87
CA GLN A 131 1.74 -4.52 -22.15
C GLN A 131 0.77 -4.75 -23.33
N PRO A 132 0.96 -5.82 -24.12
CA PRO A 132 0.09 -6.15 -25.25
C PRO A 132 -1.21 -6.83 -24.79
N VAL A 133 -1.96 -6.17 -23.92
CA VAL A 133 -3.23 -6.65 -23.35
C VAL A 133 -4.42 -6.02 -24.09
N ASP A 134 -5.41 -6.82 -24.47
CA ASP A 134 -6.67 -6.36 -25.08
C ASP A 134 -7.70 -5.96 -24.01
N ALA A 135 -7.67 -6.66 -22.88
CA ALA A 135 -8.41 -6.30 -21.67
C ALA A 135 -7.61 -6.70 -20.43
N VAL A 136 -7.97 -6.13 -19.28
CA VAL A 136 -7.41 -6.52 -17.99
C VAL A 136 -8.48 -6.88 -16.96
N VAL A 137 -8.25 -7.97 -16.23
CA VAL A 137 -8.93 -8.25 -14.97
C VAL A 137 -8.09 -7.66 -13.84
N ALA A 138 -8.61 -6.64 -13.17
CA ALA A 138 -7.92 -5.93 -12.11
C ALA A 138 -8.27 -6.52 -10.74
N ILE A 139 -7.43 -7.42 -10.21
CA ILE A 139 -7.67 -8.02 -8.89
C ILE A 139 -7.26 -7.02 -7.81
N GLY A 140 -8.23 -6.59 -7.01
CA GLY A 140 -8.06 -5.67 -5.89
C GLY A 140 -8.88 -6.09 -4.68
N GLY A 141 -8.83 -5.33 -3.61
CA GLY A 141 -9.62 -5.61 -2.42
C GLY A 141 -9.39 -4.60 -1.32
N CYS A 142 -8.17 -4.58 -0.76
CA CYS A 142 -7.82 -3.68 0.34
C CYS A 142 -8.09 -2.21 -0.03
N ASP A 143 -8.44 -1.40 0.96
CA ASP A 143 -9.01 -0.05 0.85
C ASP A 143 -8.64 0.79 -0.39
N LYS A 144 -7.34 0.91 -0.67
CA LYS A 144 -6.81 1.84 -1.70
C LYS A 144 -6.59 1.19 -3.07
N THR A 145 -6.67 -0.13 -3.16
CA THR A 145 -6.30 -0.89 -4.37
C THR A 145 -7.30 -0.76 -5.51
N VAL A 146 -8.58 -1.06 -5.27
CA VAL A 146 -9.66 -0.89 -6.26
C VAL A 146 -9.75 0.54 -6.78
N PRO A 147 -9.77 1.61 -5.96
CA PRO A 147 -9.85 2.96 -6.49
C PRO A 147 -8.58 3.35 -7.28
N ALA A 148 -7.40 2.90 -6.88
CA ALA A 148 -6.17 3.13 -7.65
C ALA A 148 -6.21 2.44 -9.02
N GLN A 149 -6.69 1.20 -9.07
CA GLN A 149 -6.84 0.45 -10.33
C GLN A 149 -7.90 1.07 -11.25
N LEU A 150 -9.02 1.57 -10.71
CA LEU A 150 -10.02 2.31 -11.49
C LEU A 150 -9.43 3.60 -12.05
N MET A 151 -8.69 4.36 -11.23
CA MET A 151 -8.02 5.58 -11.68
C MET A 151 -7.04 5.30 -12.81
N GLY A 152 -6.16 4.30 -12.68
CA GLY A 152 -5.20 3.93 -13.71
C GLY A 152 -5.84 3.31 -14.95
N GLY A 153 -6.86 2.47 -14.77
CA GLY A 153 -7.58 1.82 -15.86
C GLY A 153 -8.37 2.81 -16.74
N ILE A 154 -9.01 3.81 -16.13
CA ILE A 154 -9.69 4.89 -16.88
C ILE A 154 -8.67 5.72 -17.67
N SER A 155 -7.51 6.04 -17.07
CA SER A 155 -6.45 6.81 -17.73
C SER A 155 -5.73 6.03 -18.83
N ALA A 156 -5.62 4.70 -18.71
CA ALA A 156 -5.12 3.82 -19.77
C ALA A 156 -6.15 3.58 -20.88
N ASN A 157 -7.43 3.63 -20.53
CA ASN A 157 -8.58 3.45 -21.42
C ASN A 157 -8.54 2.18 -22.29
N LYS A 158 -8.00 1.09 -21.75
CA LYS A 158 -8.26 -0.27 -22.25
C LYS A 158 -9.41 -0.89 -21.47
N VAL A 159 -10.01 -1.95 -22.00
CA VAL A 159 -11.09 -2.68 -21.31
C VAL A 159 -10.59 -3.16 -19.93
N VAL A 160 -11.25 -2.74 -18.85
CA VAL A 160 -10.86 -3.05 -17.47
C VAL A 160 -12.05 -3.63 -16.71
N LEU A 161 -11.86 -4.82 -16.12
CA LEU A 161 -12.85 -5.49 -15.28
C LEU A 161 -12.29 -5.64 -13.86
N PRO A 162 -12.79 -4.86 -12.89
CA PRO A 162 -12.43 -5.04 -11.49
C PRO A 162 -12.90 -6.40 -10.95
N LEU A 163 -12.05 -7.04 -10.15
CA LEU A 163 -12.37 -8.24 -9.39
C LEU A 163 -11.94 -8.05 -7.94
N VAL A 164 -12.89 -7.99 -7.02
CA VAL A 164 -12.58 -7.84 -5.59
C VAL A 164 -12.28 -9.19 -4.93
N THR A 165 -11.36 -9.21 -3.96
CA THR A 165 -11.00 -10.41 -3.19
C THR A 165 -12.14 -10.93 -2.32
N GLY A 166 -13.02 -10.02 -1.85
CA GLY A 166 -14.16 -10.30 -1.00
C GLY A 166 -13.89 -10.07 0.50
N PRO A 167 -14.93 -9.87 1.31
CA PRO A 167 -14.81 -9.63 2.74
C PRO A 167 -14.46 -10.90 3.53
N MET A 168 -13.82 -10.70 4.68
CA MET A 168 -13.65 -11.71 5.73
C MET A 168 -15.02 -12.10 6.32
N MET A 169 -15.11 -13.33 6.82
CA MET A 169 -16.20 -13.74 7.69
C MET A 169 -15.90 -13.30 9.14
N PRO A 170 -16.91 -12.99 9.96
CA PRO A 170 -16.73 -12.68 11.37
C PRO A 170 -16.25 -13.91 12.16
N GLY A 171 -15.47 -13.66 13.21
CA GLY A 171 -15.08 -14.65 14.22
C GLY A 171 -16.03 -14.65 15.41
N SER A 172 -15.63 -15.34 16.48
CA SER A 172 -16.46 -15.50 17.67
C SER A 172 -15.62 -15.43 18.94
N ASN A 173 -15.90 -14.44 19.79
CA ASN A 173 -15.33 -14.36 21.14
C ASN A 173 -16.42 -14.54 22.19
N LYS A 174 -16.29 -15.55 23.06
CA LYS A 174 -17.28 -15.89 24.11
C LYS A 174 -18.73 -16.02 23.58
N GLY A 175 -18.89 -16.54 22.36
CA GLY A 175 -20.19 -16.70 21.69
C GLY A 175 -20.74 -15.42 21.06
N VAL A 176 -20.02 -14.29 21.14
CA VAL A 176 -20.37 -13.03 20.49
C VAL A 176 -19.61 -12.89 19.19
N ARG A 177 -20.32 -12.58 18.11
CA ARG A 177 -19.71 -12.30 16.81
C ARG A 177 -18.81 -11.07 16.91
N VAL A 178 -17.58 -11.21 16.43
CA VAL A 178 -16.60 -10.13 16.33
C VAL A 178 -16.00 -10.13 14.93
N GLY A 179 -15.61 -8.97 14.42
CA GLY A 179 -14.98 -8.87 13.12
C GLY A 179 -14.06 -7.68 13.00
N ALA A 180 -13.25 -7.73 11.94
CA ALA A 180 -12.19 -6.79 11.76
C ALA A 180 -12.71 -5.36 11.68
N CYS A 181 -11.86 -4.43 12.11
CA CYS A 181 -11.99 -2.99 11.90
C CYS A 181 -12.96 -2.30 12.90
N THR A 182 -14.29 -2.43 12.79
CA THR A 182 -15.19 -1.76 13.76
C THR A 182 -15.03 -2.31 15.18
N ASP A 183 -14.99 -3.65 15.33
CA ASP A 183 -14.82 -4.25 16.66
C ASP A 183 -13.40 -4.10 17.19
N CYS A 184 -12.39 -4.02 16.31
CA CYS A 184 -11.02 -3.66 16.73
C CYS A 184 -11.03 -2.32 17.49
N ARG A 185 -11.85 -1.36 17.04
CA ARG A 185 -11.93 -0.02 17.63
C ARG A 185 -12.76 0.02 18.91
N SER A 186 -13.92 -0.63 18.92
CA SER A 186 -14.75 -0.68 20.13
C SER A 186 -14.06 -1.43 21.26
N GLN A 187 -13.42 -2.57 20.96
CA GLN A 187 -12.70 -3.37 21.95
C GLN A 187 -11.44 -2.65 22.45
N TRP A 188 -10.70 -1.97 21.57
CA TRP A 188 -9.58 -1.12 22.01
C TRP A 188 -10.03 0.06 22.85
N ALA A 189 -11.18 0.68 22.53
CA ALA A 189 -11.75 1.75 23.34
C ALA A 189 -12.22 1.25 24.71
N ALA A 190 -12.85 0.08 24.79
CA ALA A 190 -13.25 -0.58 26.04
C ALA A 190 -12.03 -0.91 26.90
N TYR A 191 -10.95 -1.45 26.30
CA TYR A 191 -9.70 -1.72 26.99
C TYR A 191 -9.08 -0.44 27.55
N ARG A 192 -9.02 0.64 26.74
CA ARG A 192 -8.54 1.94 27.22
C ARG A 192 -9.38 2.46 28.38
N ALA A 193 -10.70 2.31 28.31
CA ALA A 193 -11.63 2.73 29.37
C ALA A 193 -11.53 1.89 30.65
N GLY A 194 -10.84 0.75 30.64
CA GLY A 194 -10.76 -0.18 31.77
C GLY A 194 -11.98 -1.11 31.90
N GLU A 195 -12.79 -1.23 30.85
CA GLU A 195 -13.98 -2.10 30.82
C GLU A 195 -13.65 -3.57 30.54
N ILE A 196 -12.51 -3.82 29.89
CA ILE A 196 -11.96 -5.16 29.65
C ILE A 196 -10.47 -5.17 30.02
N ASP A 197 -9.97 -6.34 30.41
CA ASP A 197 -8.58 -6.54 30.84
C ASP A 197 -7.65 -7.00 29.70
N MET A 198 -6.39 -7.31 30.06
CA MET A 198 -5.35 -7.68 29.11
C MET A 198 -5.62 -9.05 28.47
N GLU A 199 -6.16 -9.98 29.25
CA GLU A 199 -6.55 -11.31 28.84
C GLU A 199 -7.69 -11.25 27.83
N ASP A 200 -8.70 -10.40 28.08
CA ASP A 200 -9.84 -10.23 27.20
C ASP A 200 -9.48 -9.56 25.87
N ILE A 201 -8.66 -8.50 25.87
CA ILE A 201 -8.24 -7.87 24.62
C ILE A 201 -7.34 -8.80 23.79
N ALA A 202 -6.52 -9.64 24.43
CA ALA A 202 -5.71 -10.64 23.77
C ALA A 202 -6.57 -11.76 23.16
N ALA A 203 -7.55 -12.28 23.91
CA ALA A 203 -8.48 -13.30 23.41
C ALA A 203 -9.28 -12.81 22.20
N VAL A 204 -9.75 -11.56 22.25
CA VAL A 204 -10.44 -10.92 21.13
C VAL A 204 -9.50 -10.78 19.91
N ASN A 205 -8.21 -10.51 20.12
CA ASN A 205 -7.25 -10.30 19.03
C ASN A 205 -7.15 -11.50 18.08
N GLU A 206 -7.22 -12.72 18.60
CA GLU A 206 -7.17 -13.96 17.83
C GLU A 206 -8.40 -14.15 16.91
N GLU A 207 -9.53 -13.53 17.26
CA GLU A 207 -10.83 -13.76 16.59
C GLU A 207 -11.31 -12.58 15.72
N LEU A 208 -10.63 -11.43 15.76
CA LEU A 208 -11.04 -10.25 14.98
C LEU A 208 -10.89 -10.45 13.47
N ALA A 209 -9.95 -11.28 13.02
CA ALA A 209 -9.68 -11.52 11.60
C ALA A 209 -9.43 -13.02 11.29
N PRO A 210 -10.45 -13.88 11.45
CA PRO A 210 -10.29 -15.33 11.45
C PRO A 210 -10.11 -15.95 10.05
N THR A 211 -10.42 -15.20 8.99
CA THR A 211 -10.35 -15.68 7.60
C THR A 211 -9.60 -14.68 6.71
N SER A 212 -9.10 -15.11 5.55
CA SER A 212 -8.61 -14.18 4.52
C SER A 212 -9.71 -13.26 3.99
N GLY A 213 -9.34 -12.08 3.48
CA GLY A 213 -10.26 -11.15 2.81
C GLY A 213 -10.18 -9.73 3.36
N THR A 214 -11.00 -8.82 2.84
CA THR A 214 -11.06 -7.43 3.32
C THR A 214 -11.89 -7.28 4.59
N CYS A 215 -11.90 -6.10 5.23
CA CYS A 215 -12.74 -5.85 6.43
C CYS A 215 -14.19 -6.33 6.22
N GLY A 216 -14.70 -7.19 7.12
CA GLY A 216 -16.04 -7.79 7.05
C GLY A 216 -17.21 -6.86 7.39
N VAL A 217 -17.00 -5.55 7.40
CA VAL A 217 -17.99 -4.50 7.75
C VAL A 217 -18.13 -3.52 6.58
N MET A 218 -18.98 -2.49 6.72
CA MET A 218 -19.10 -1.42 5.71
C MET A 218 -17.94 -0.40 5.82
N GLY A 219 -16.71 -0.91 5.74
CA GLY A 219 -15.47 -0.15 5.65
C GLY A 219 -15.18 0.33 4.23
N THR A 220 -13.99 0.92 4.00
CA THR A 220 -13.62 1.46 2.68
C THR A 220 -13.58 0.36 1.61
N ALA A 221 -12.96 -0.78 1.88
CA ALA A 221 -12.92 -1.90 0.92
C ALA A 221 -14.31 -2.33 0.43
N SER A 222 -15.22 -2.63 1.36
CA SER A 222 -16.62 -3.01 1.03
C SER A 222 -17.38 -1.88 0.35
N THR A 223 -17.20 -0.63 0.82
CA THR A 223 -17.80 0.55 0.20
C THR A 223 -17.37 0.67 -1.26
N VAL A 224 -16.06 0.61 -1.54
CA VAL A 224 -15.55 0.75 -2.90
C VAL A 224 -16.00 -0.41 -3.79
N ALA A 225 -16.08 -1.63 -3.27
CA ALA A 225 -16.63 -2.77 -3.99
C ALA A 225 -18.11 -2.54 -4.39
N CYS A 226 -18.94 -2.09 -3.45
CA CYS A 226 -20.36 -1.79 -3.70
C CYS A 226 -20.56 -0.65 -4.71
N VAL A 227 -19.80 0.45 -4.59
CA VAL A 227 -19.91 1.55 -5.56
C VAL A 227 -19.37 1.16 -6.93
N THR A 228 -18.42 0.22 -7.03
CA THR A 228 -17.92 -0.27 -8.32
C THR A 228 -18.96 -1.13 -9.05
N VAL A 229 -19.77 -1.87 -8.31
CA VAL A 229 -20.99 -2.50 -8.85
C VAL A 229 -21.97 -1.44 -9.35
N ALA A 230 -22.20 -0.37 -8.57
CA ALA A 230 -23.11 0.72 -8.95
C ALA A 230 -22.62 1.56 -10.15
N LEU A 231 -21.30 1.66 -10.34
CA LEU A 231 -20.68 2.22 -11.54
C LEU A 231 -20.91 1.35 -12.80
N GLY A 232 -21.42 0.12 -12.63
CA GLY A 232 -21.67 -0.81 -13.73
C GLY A 232 -20.43 -1.62 -14.15
N LEU A 233 -19.33 -1.60 -13.40
CA LEU A 233 -18.07 -2.26 -13.79
C LEU A 233 -17.92 -3.69 -13.26
N MET A 234 -18.80 -4.11 -12.35
CA MET A 234 -18.76 -5.43 -11.72
C MET A 234 -20.15 -6.08 -11.73
N PRO A 235 -20.25 -7.42 -11.84
CA PRO A 235 -21.50 -8.14 -11.63
C PRO A 235 -22.11 -7.86 -10.24
N PHE A 236 -23.43 -7.88 -10.13
CA PHE A 236 -24.14 -7.51 -8.88
C PHE A 236 -23.73 -8.35 -7.66
N ASP A 237 -23.56 -9.65 -7.80
CA ASP A 237 -23.14 -10.53 -6.69
C ASP A 237 -21.66 -10.37 -6.28
N SER A 238 -20.87 -9.61 -7.06
CA SER A 238 -19.42 -9.56 -6.92
C SER A 238 -18.93 -8.76 -5.71
N ALA A 239 -19.67 -7.75 -5.23
CA ALA A 239 -19.21 -6.94 -4.10
C ALA A 239 -19.25 -7.69 -2.75
N THR A 240 -20.22 -8.58 -2.55
CA THR A 240 -20.58 -9.07 -1.20
C THR A 240 -20.14 -10.50 -0.90
N ALA A 241 -19.86 -11.33 -1.92
CA ALA A 241 -19.49 -12.73 -1.72
C ALA A 241 -18.21 -12.87 -0.85
N PRO A 242 -18.24 -13.61 0.28
CA PRO A 242 -17.09 -13.75 1.16
C PRO A 242 -15.85 -14.30 0.45
N ALA A 243 -14.66 -13.85 0.85
CA ALA A 243 -13.39 -14.22 0.21
C ALA A 243 -13.12 -15.73 0.17
N VAL A 244 -13.57 -16.45 1.22
CA VAL A 244 -13.39 -17.90 1.36
C VAL A 244 -14.53 -18.72 0.75
N SER A 245 -15.56 -18.08 0.18
CA SER A 245 -16.72 -18.77 -0.39
C SER A 245 -16.43 -19.34 -1.77
N SER A 246 -17.04 -20.49 -2.11
CA SER A 246 -16.98 -21.01 -3.48
C SER A 246 -17.65 -20.08 -4.50
N ALA A 247 -18.61 -19.26 -4.06
CA ALA A 247 -19.23 -18.23 -4.89
C ALA A 247 -18.20 -17.23 -5.42
N ARG A 248 -17.23 -16.82 -4.60
CA ARG A 248 -16.14 -15.91 -5.01
C ARG A 248 -15.30 -16.49 -6.16
N LEU A 249 -15.03 -17.78 -6.17
CA LEU A 249 -14.30 -18.44 -7.27
C LEU A 249 -15.13 -18.50 -8.56
N ARG A 250 -16.45 -18.78 -8.46
CA ARG A 250 -17.35 -18.75 -9.62
C ARG A 250 -17.48 -17.34 -10.21
N ILE A 251 -17.51 -16.31 -9.35
CA ILE A 251 -17.49 -14.91 -9.77
C ILE A 251 -16.19 -14.59 -10.51
N ALA A 252 -15.04 -15.00 -9.98
CA ALA A 252 -13.74 -14.78 -10.62
C ALA A 252 -13.65 -15.45 -12.01
N GLU A 253 -14.13 -16.68 -12.14
CA GLU A 253 -14.23 -17.38 -13.43
C GLU A 253 -15.14 -16.63 -14.41
N ARG A 254 -16.34 -16.22 -13.97
CA ARG A 254 -17.26 -15.43 -14.81
C ARG A 254 -16.67 -14.07 -15.18
N THR A 255 -15.89 -13.43 -14.32
CA THR A 255 -15.17 -12.19 -14.66
C THR A 255 -14.14 -12.43 -15.76
N GLY A 256 -13.42 -13.56 -15.74
CA GLY A 256 -12.53 -13.96 -16.84
C GLY A 256 -13.26 -14.12 -18.18
N ALA A 257 -14.42 -14.80 -18.16
CA ALA A 257 -15.28 -14.93 -19.34
C ALA A 257 -15.78 -13.55 -19.86
N ASN A 258 -16.25 -12.70 -18.94
CA ASN A 258 -16.72 -11.35 -19.26
C ASN A 258 -15.60 -10.47 -19.82
N ALA A 259 -14.35 -10.67 -19.39
CA ALA A 259 -13.22 -9.92 -19.91
C ALA A 259 -12.96 -10.20 -21.39
N VAL A 260 -13.06 -11.46 -21.80
CA VAL A 260 -12.95 -11.84 -23.22
C VAL A 260 -14.10 -11.23 -24.03
N ALA A 261 -15.34 -11.32 -23.54
CA ALA A 261 -16.50 -10.74 -24.22
C ALA A 261 -16.42 -9.21 -24.33
N ALA A 262 -15.95 -8.53 -23.27
CA ALA A 262 -15.78 -7.08 -23.25
C ALA A 262 -14.61 -6.61 -24.15
N ALA A 263 -13.54 -7.40 -24.25
CA ALA A 263 -12.42 -7.17 -25.18
C ALA A 263 -12.90 -7.23 -26.64
N ALA A 264 -13.66 -8.26 -26.99
CA ALA A 264 -14.22 -8.42 -28.33
C ALA A 264 -15.18 -7.27 -28.70
N ALA A 265 -15.93 -6.76 -27.73
CA ALA A 265 -16.85 -5.64 -27.91
C ALA A 265 -16.22 -4.25 -27.67
N GLN A 266 -14.90 -4.16 -27.41
CA GLN A 266 -14.16 -2.91 -27.15
C GLN A 266 -14.85 -1.99 -26.13
N ARG A 267 -15.28 -2.56 -24.99
CA ARG A 267 -16.00 -1.83 -23.94
C ARG A 267 -15.04 -1.07 -23.02
N LEU A 268 -14.60 0.09 -23.52
CA LEU A 268 -13.63 0.93 -22.82
C LEU A 268 -14.27 1.61 -21.59
N PRO A 269 -13.54 1.76 -20.47
CA PRO A 269 -14.06 2.45 -19.29
C PRO A 269 -14.60 3.85 -19.58
N GLN A 270 -13.97 4.62 -20.48
CA GLN A 270 -14.44 5.96 -20.84
C GLN A 270 -15.70 5.98 -21.72
N SER A 271 -16.08 4.87 -22.35
CA SER A 271 -17.33 4.78 -23.12
C SER A 271 -18.49 4.19 -22.30
N ILE A 272 -18.18 3.41 -21.26
CA ILE A 272 -19.17 2.80 -20.37
C ILE A 272 -19.55 3.75 -19.23
N LEU A 273 -18.59 4.45 -18.64
CA LEU A 273 -18.85 5.32 -17.50
C LEU A 273 -19.46 6.64 -17.95
N SER A 274 -20.51 7.07 -17.26
CA SER A 274 -21.18 8.35 -17.48
C SER A 274 -21.39 9.08 -16.16
N LYS A 275 -21.82 10.36 -16.23
CA LYS A 275 -22.20 11.12 -15.04
C LYS A 275 -23.27 10.39 -14.21
N GLU A 276 -24.25 9.80 -14.87
CA GLU A 276 -25.33 9.00 -14.27
C GLU A 276 -24.80 7.77 -13.54
N SER A 277 -23.76 7.13 -14.08
CA SER A 277 -23.08 5.99 -13.43
C SER A 277 -22.47 6.43 -12.10
N PHE A 278 -21.86 7.62 -12.05
CA PHE A 278 -21.34 8.19 -10.80
C PHE A 278 -22.44 8.64 -9.84
N LEU A 279 -23.57 9.16 -10.32
CA LEU A 279 -24.73 9.46 -9.46
C LEU A 279 -25.33 8.21 -8.83
N ASN A 280 -25.39 7.10 -9.58
CA ASN A 280 -25.77 5.78 -9.03
C ASN A 280 -24.78 5.33 -7.95
N ALA A 281 -23.48 5.50 -8.19
CA ALA A 281 -22.44 5.18 -7.20
C ALA A 281 -22.57 6.00 -5.90
N ILE A 282 -22.88 7.30 -6.01
CA ILE A 282 -23.11 8.18 -4.85
C ILE A 282 -24.41 7.80 -4.12
N THR A 283 -25.46 7.44 -4.86
CA THR A 283 -26.73 6.96 -4.29
C THR A 283 -26.49 5.68 -3.48
N VAL A 284 -25.76 4.71 -4.04
CA VAL A 284 -25.38 3.49 -3.31
C VAL A 284 -24.50 3.80 -2.11
N LEU A 285 -23.52 4.72 -2.24
CA LEU A 285 -22.68 5.16 -1.12
C LEU A 285 -23.51 5.67 0.08
N GLN A 286 -24.55 6.47 -0.19
CA GLN A 286 -25.46 6.96 0.85
C GLN A 286 -26.34 5.84 1.41
N ALA A 287 -26.90 4.99 0.54
CA ALA A 287 -27.81 3.91 0.92
C ALA A 287 -27.17 2.81 1.77
N ILE A 288 -25.86 2.59 1.62
CA ILE A 288 -25.10 1.65 2.44
C ILE A 288 -24.44 2.32 3.65
N GLY A 289 -24.50 3.65 3.76
CA GLY A 289 -23.79 4.40 4.80
C GLY A 289 -22.29 4.12 4.70
N GLY A 290 -21.72 4.25 3.49
CA GLY A 290 -20.35 3.86 3.23
C GLY A 290 -19.30 4.73 3.91
N SER A 291 -18.04 4.39 3.65
CA SER A 291 -16.86 5.10 4.15
C SER A 291 -16.77 6.54 3.63
N THR A 292 -16.37 7.50 4.48
CA THR A 292 -16.06 8.87 4.05
C THR A 292 -14.91 8.92 3.05
N ASN A 293 -13.97 7.97 3.11
CA ASN A 293 -12.90 7.84 2.13
C ASN A 293 -13.43 7.65 0.69
N ALA A 294 -14.63 7.07 0.52
CA ALA A 294 -15.21 6.89 -0.80
C ALA A 294 -15.51 8.22 -1.50
N VAL A 295 -15.73 9.31 -0.75
CA VAL A 295 -15.85 10.66 -1.33
C VAL A 295 -14.54 11.05 -2.01
N VAL A 296 -13.41 10.90 -1.32
CA VAL A 296 -12.08 11.20 -1.86
C VAL A 296 -11.71 10.26 -3.02
N HIS A 297 -12.11 9.00 -2.97
CA HIS A 297 -11.88 8.03 -4.03
C HIS A 297 -12.71 8.33 -5.28
N LEU A 298 -14.02 8.53 -5.14
CA LEU A 298 -14.91 8.83 -6.27
C LEU A 298 -14.54 10.15 -6.93
N MET A 299 -14.24 11.20 -6.17
CA MET A 299 -13.75 12.47 -6.74
C MET A 299 -12.47 12.26 -7.56
N ALA A 300 -11.54 11.42 -7.08
CA ALA A 300 -10.32 11.11 -7.82
C ALA A 300 -10.58 10.27 -9.08
N ILE A 301 -11.50 9.30 -9.03
CA ILE A 301 -11.89 8.45 -10.16
C ILE A 301 -12.61 9.27 -11.24
N VAL A 302 -13.60 10.09 -10.85
CA VAL A 302 -14.34 10.98 -11.77
C VAL A 302 -13.37 11.87 -12.55
N ASN A 303 -12.39 12.46 -11.87
CA ASN A 303 -11.42 13.35 -12.50
C ASN A 303 -10.40 12.65 -13.39
N ARG A 304 -10.41 11.32 -13.50
CA ARG A 304 -9.66 10.60 -14.55
C ARG A 304 -10.43 10.48 -15.86
N HIS A 305 -11.76 10.66 -15.82
CA HIS A 305 -12.60 10.57 -16.99
C HIS A 305 -12.65 11.92 -17.72
N PRO A 306 -12.21 12.01 -19.00
CA PRO A 306 -12.11 13.28 -19.70
C PRO A 306 -13.44 14.05 -19.79
N ASP A 307 -14.54 13.34 -20.08
CA ASP A 307 -15.85 13.99 -20.29
C ASP A 307 -16.65 14.29 -19.01
N VAL A 308 -16.30 13.65 -17.88
CA VAL A 308 -17.04 13.76 -16.62
C VAL A 308 -16.26 14.53 -15.56
N ALA A 309 -14.95 14.72 -15.74
CA ALA A 309 -14.09 15.47 -14.84
C ALA A 309 -14.69 16.86 -14.52
N GLY A 310 -14.69 17.22 -13.23
CA GLY A 310 -15.27 18.49 -12.75
C GLY A 310 -16.80 18.56 -12.70
N SER A 311 -17.54 17.58 -13.23
CA SER A 311 -19.02 17.61 -13.22
C SER A 311 -19.66 17.14 -11.91
N ILE A 312 -18.90 16.44 -11.07
CA ILE A 312 -19.30 15.97 -9.73
C ILE A 312 -18.50 16.78 -8.71
N THR A 313 -19.19 17.37 -7.74
CA THR A 313 -18.59 18.17 -6.67
C THR A 313 -19.03 17.65 -5.30
N LEU A 314 -18.45 18.16 -4.22
CA LEU A 314 -18.95 17.85 -2.87
C LEU A 314 -20.43 18.21 -2.70
N GLU A 315 -20.92 19.24 -3.39
CA GLU A 315 -22.34 19.59 -3.36
C GLU A 315 -23.21 18.47 -3.91
N THR A 316 -22.76 17.82 -5.00
CA THR A 316 -23.45 16.67 -5.58
C THR A 316 -23.60 15.51 -4.57
N PHE A 317 -22.61 15.29 -3.70
CA PHE A 317 -22.71 14.27 -2.64
C PHE A 317 -23.77 14.62 -1.60
N ASP A 318 -23.89 15.90 -1.22
CA ASP A 318 -24.92 16.35 -0.27
C ASP A 318 -26.31 16.32 -0.89
N GLU A 319 -26.48 16.79 -2.14
CA GLU A 319 -27.74 16.77 -2.88
C GLU A 319 -28.30 15.36 -3.03
N VAL A 320 -27.47 14.39 -3.43
CA VAL A 320 -27.86 12.98 -3.51
C VAL A 320 -28.14 12.43 -2.11
N GLY A 321 -27.31 12.79 -1.12
CA GLY A 321 -27.50 12.42 0.27
C GLY A 321 -28.86 12.83 0.82
N ARG A 322 -29.31 14.06 0.55
CA ARG A 322 -30.61 14.57 1.01
C ARG A 322 -31.81 13.78 0.49
N LYS A 323 -31.65 13.09 -0.64
CA LYS A 323 -32.68 12.27 -1.28
C LYS A 323 -32.59 10.78 -0.94
N THR A 324 -31.47 10.34 -0.36
CA THR A 324 -31.15 8.92 -0.23
C THR A 324 -31.10 8.48 1.24
N PRO A 325 -32.01 7.59 1.69
CA PRO A 325 -31.97 7.02 3.03
C PRO A 325 -30.86 5.96 3.19
N LEU A 326 -30.42 5.73 4.42
CA LEU A 326 -29.61 4.56 4.78
C LEU A 326 -30.50 3.32 4.90
N LEU A 327 -30.21 2.29 4.12
CA LEU A 327 -31.03 1.07 4.06
C LEU A 327 -30.33 -0.16 4.61
N VAL A 328 -29.00 -0.23 4.50
CA VAL A 328 -28.26 -1.46 4.83
C VAL A 328 -27.80 -1.45 6.28
N ASP A 329 -28.24 -2.46 7.04
CA ASP A 329 -27.85 -2.67 8.42
C ASP A 329 -26.48 -3.35 8.46
N LEU A 330 -25.42 -2.54 8.59
CA LEU A 330 -24.05 -3.00 8.74
C LEU A 330 -23.25 -2.08 9.64
N LYS A 331 -22.34 -2.66 10.41
CA LYS A 331 -21.31 -1.90 11.14
C LYS A 331 -20.55 -0.98 10.18
N PRO A 332 -20.22 0.27 10.59
CA PRO A 332 -20.41 0.84 11.92
C PRO A 332 -21.74 1.58 12.15
N SER A 333 -22.66 1.62 11.19
CA SER A 333 -23.95 2.34 11.32
C SER A 333 -25.10 1.46 11.82
N GLY A 334 -24.94 0.14 11.73
CA GLY A 334 -25.81 -0.87 12.32
C GLY A 334 -24.98 -1.98 12.96
N ASP A 335 -25.53 -3.19 13.07
CA ASP A 335 -25.01 -4.25 13.94
C ASP A 335 -24.42 -5.45 13.18
N ASN A 336 -24.75 -5.59 11.90
CA ASN A 336 -24.42 -6.77 11.11
C ASN A 336 -23.13 -6.63 10.26
N TYR A 337 -22.76 -7.70 9.55
CA TYR A 337 -21.52 -7.84 8.77
C TYR A 337 -21.79 -8.18 7.30
N MET A 338 -20.78 -8.02 6.44
CA MET A 338 -20.91 -8.23 4.99
C MET A 338 -21.42 -9.62 4.60
N THR A 339 -21.16 -10.65 5.41
CA THR A 339 -21.75 -11.99 5.24
C THR A 339 -23.27 -11.97 5.35
N ASP A 340 -23.82 -11.21 6.30
CA ASP A 340 -25.27 -11.04 6.46
C ASP A 340 -25.86 -10.31 5.25
N PHE A 341 -25.20 -9.24 4.80
CA PHE A 341 -25.61 -8.51 3.61
C PHE A 341 -25.61 -9.39 2.36
N HIS A 342 -24.59 -10.24 2.17
CA HIS A 342 -24.58 -11.22 1.09
C HIS A 342 -25.76 -12.19 1.19
N ASN A 343 -25.99 -12.76 2.37
CA ASN A 343 -27.07 -13.71 2.63
C ASN A 343 -28.47 -13.09 2.51
N ALA A 344 -28.59 -11.76 2.68
CA ALA A 344 -29.80 -10.97 2.47
C ALA A 344 -30.10 -10.67 0.99
N GLY A 345 -29.27 -11.14 0.06
CA GLY A 345 -29.39 -10.89 -1.39
C GLY A 345 -28.41 -9.82 -1.92
N GLY A 346 -27.59 -9.23 -1.05
CA GLY A 346 -26.47 -8.35 -1.41
C GLY A 346 -26.87 -7.15 -2.25
N MET A 347 -25.97 -6.77 -3.17
CA MET A 347 -26.21 -5.63 -4.06
C MET A 347 -27.40 -5.83 -4.99
N LEU A 348 -27.73 -7.06 -5.39
CA LEU A 348 -28.89 -7.31 -6.25
C LEU A 348 -30.18 -6.84 -5.54
N ALA A 349 -30.38 -7.28 -4.30
CA ALA A 349 -31.52 -6.88 -3.48
C ALA A 349 -31.54 -5.37 -3.21
N LEU A 350 -30.37 -4.78 -2.93
CA LEU A 350 -30.24 -3.34 -2.72
C LEU A 350 -30.60 -2.53 -3.97
N LEU A 351 -30.06 -2.89 -5.14
CA LEU A 351 -30.31 -2.17 -6.40
C LEU A 351 -31.78 -2.25 -6.81
N HIS A 352 -32.45 -3.38 -6.59
CA HIS A 352 -33.90 -3.50 -6.77
C HIS A 352 -34.68 -2.56 -5.84
N THR A 353 -34.26 -2.47 -4.57
CA THR A 353 -34.88 -1.54 -3.60
C THR A 353 -34.63 -0.07 -3.97
N LEU A 354 -33.46 0.23 -4.51
CA LEU A 354 -33.07 1.57 -4.94
C LEU A 354 -33.53 1.95 -6.34
N LYS A 355 -34.16 1.05 -7.12
CA LYS A 355 -34.60 1.29 -8.51
C LYS A 355 -35.26 2.67 -8.74
N PRO A 356 -36.14 3.19 -7.85
CA PRO A 356 -36.74 4.53 -8.01
C PRO A 356 -35.77 5.72 -7.94
N LEU A 357 -34.58 5.53 -7.38
CA LEU A 357 -33.54 6.56 -7.19
C LEU A 357 -32.38 6.40 -8.18
N LEU A 358 -32.34 5.33 -8.97
CA LEU A 358 -31.24 5.01 -9.87
C LEU A 358 -31.51 5.52 -11.29
N HIS A 359 -30.45 5.99 -11.94
CA HIS A 359 -30.42 6.25 -13.36
C HIS A 359 -30.29 4.92 -14.12
N LEU A 360 -31.42 4.40 -14.61
CA LEU A 360 -31.49 3.06 -15.20
C LEU A 360 -30.84 2.95 -16.58
N GLU A 361 -30.69 4.05 -17.31
CA GLU A 361 -30.06 4.10 -18.64
C GLU A 361 -28.52 4.03 -18.60
N ALA A 362 -27.92 4.14 -17.41
CA ALA A 362 -26.47 4.03 -17.24
C ALA A 362 -25.97 2.67 -17.74
N LYS A 363 -24.92 2.67 -18.56
CA LYS A 363 -24.34 1.46 -19.15
C LYS A 363 -23.54 0.67 -18.13
N THR A 364 -23.48 -0.64 -18.35
CA THR A 364 -22.66 -1.56 -17.57
C THR A 364 -21.63 -2.23 -18.47
N ILE A 365 -20.65 -2.91 -17.87
CA ILE A 365 -19.55 -3.58 -18.56
C ILE A 365 -20.00 -4.71 -19.49
N ASN A 366 -21.25 -5.19 -19.36
CA ASN A 366 -21.81 -6.15 -20.31
C ASN A 366 -22.45 -5.49 -21.55
N GLY A 367 -22.48 -4.15 -21.63
CA GLY A 367 -23.04 -3.36 -22.73
C GLY A 367 -24.53 -3.03 -22.60
N LYS A 368 -25.23 -3.64 -21.64
CA LYS A 368 -26.62 -3.34 -21.31
C LYS A 368 -26.72 -2.13 -20.39
N THR A 369 -27.89 -1.54 -20.33
CA THR A 369 -28.25 -0.56 -19.31
C THR A 369 -28.45 -1.25 -17.96
N LEU A 370 -28.29 -0.51 -16.86
CA LEU A 370 -28.56 -1.00 -15.50
C LEU A 370 -30.03 -1.47 -15.37
N GLY A 371 -30.97 -0.78 -16.02
CA GLY A 371 -32.37 -1.17 -16.07
C GLY A 371 -32.59 -2.54 -16.71
N GLU A 372 -32.00 -2.76 -17.89
CA GLU A 372 -32.07 -4.05 -18.59
C GLU A 372 -31.44 -5.19 -17.77
N GLU A 373 -30.35 -4.94 -17.06
CA GLU A 373 -29.75 -5.94 -16.16
C GLU A 373 -30.67 -6.30 -15.00
N LEU A 374 -31.30 -5.30 -14.36
CA LEU A 374 -32.21 -5.52 -13.24
C LEU A 374 -33.48 -6.26 -13.68
N GLU A 375 -34.03 -5.94 -14.86
CA GLU A 375 -35.15 -6.69 -15.46
C GLU A 375 -34.76 -8.15 -15.73
N ALA A 376 -33.55 -8.40 -16.24
CA ALA A 376 -33.05 -9.74 -16.51
C ALA A 376 -32.69 -10.54 -15.24
N THR A 377 -32.60 -9.88 -14.08
CA THR A 377 -32.22 -10.49 -12.80
C THR A 377 -33.24 -10.17 -11.71
N PRO A 378 -34.50 -10.64 -11.83
CA PRO A 378 -35.54 -10.34 -10.85
C PRO A 378 -35.15 -10.85 -9.47
N PHE A 379 -35.43 -10.05 -8.43
CA PHE A 379 -35.18 -10.42 -7.05
C PHE A 379 -36.50 -10.55 -6.28
N LYS A 380 -36.70 -11.71 -5.65
CA LYS A 380 -37.81 -11.96 -4.74
C LYS A 380 -37.35 -11.69 -3.31
N SER A 381 -37.87 -10.63 -2.69
CA SER A 381 -37.58 -10.34 -1.28
C SER A 381 -38.12 -11.43 -0.35
N PHE A 382 -37.41 -11.64 0.76
CA PHE A 382 -37.75 -12.57 1.83
C PHE A 382 -37.44 -11.91 3.17
N LYS A 383 -37.97 -12.46 4.28
CA LYS A 383 -37.93 -11.81 5.60
C LYS A 383 -36.54 -11.26 5.98
N TYR A 384 -35.51 -12.10 5.94
CA TYR A 384 -34.16 -11.70 6.28
C TYR A 384 -33.58 -10.63 5.33
N SER A 385 -33.96 -10.64 4.05
CA SER A 385 -33.61 -9.56 3.11
C SER A 385 -34.17 -8.22 3.55
N SER A 386 -35.45 -8.14 3.93
CA SER A 386 -36.10 -6.89 4.35
C SER A 386 -35.65 -6.38 5.72
N GLU A 387 -35.16 -7.27 6.59
CA GLU A 387 -34.58 -6.93 7.89
C GLU A 387 -33.21 -6.26 7.74
N LEU A 388 -32.35 -6.82 6.89
CA LEU A 388 -30.97 -6.36 6.67
C LEU A 388 -30.88 -5.23 5.64
N ILE A 389 -31.74 -5.26 4.61
CA ILE A 389 -31.86 -4.26 3.55
C ILE A 389 -33.24 -3.64 3.68
N ARG A 390 -33.31 -2.55 4.43
CA ARG A 390 -34.57 -1.91 4.78
C ARG A 390 -35.29 -1.36 3.56
N PRO A 391 -36.63 -1.42 3.52
CA PRO A 391 -37.39 -0.77 2.46
C PRO A 391 -37.30 0.75 2.58
N LEU A 392 -37.49 1.47 1.46
CA LEU A 392 -37.48 2.94 1.43
C LEU A 392 -38.48 3.59 2.40
N SER A 393 -39.58 2.89 2.73
CA SER A 393 -40.61 3.34 3.67
C SER A 393 -40.22 3.20 5.15
N ASN A 394 -39.21 2.38 5.47
CA ASN A 394 -38.77 2.15 6.84
C ASN A 394 -37.23 2.04 6.94
N PRO A 395 -36.49 3.10 6.58
CA PRO A 395 -35.03 3.09 6.54
C PRO A 395 -34.40 3.11 7.94
N LEU A 396 -33.09 2.82 8.03
CA LEU A 396 -32.33 2.95 9.28
C LEU A 396 -32.05 4.42 9.63
N TYR A 397 -31.79 5.23 8.61
CA TYR A 397 -31.58 6.66 8.74
C TYR A 397 -32.25 7.37 7.56
N PRO A 398 -33.07 8.40 7.79
CA PRO A 398 -34.02 8.88 6.79
C PRO A 398 -33.37 9.51 5.56
N ARG A 399 -32.20 10.14 5.71
CA ARG A 399 -31.44 10.76 4.61
C ARG A 399 -30.06 11.20 5.07
N SER A 400 -29.16 11.47 4.14
CA SER A 400 -27.85 12.08 4.39
C SER A 400 -27.02 11.30 5.41
N ALA A 401 -26.77 10.03 5.13
CA ALA A 401 -25.89 9.20 5.95
C ALA A 401 -24.47 9.77 6.00
N LEU A 402 -24.00 10.31 4.87
CA LEU A 402 -22.85 11.18 4.76
C LEU A 402 -23.32 12.61 4.43
N VAL A 403 -22.77 13.61 5.13
CA VAL A 403 -23.09 15.03 4.98
C VAL A 403 -21.84 15.82 4.62
N VAL A 404 -22.03 16.91 3.88
CA VAL A 404 -20.98 17.89 3.59
C VAL A 404 -21.24 19.14 4.41
N LEU A 405 -20.29 19.52 5.27
CA LEU A 405 -20.37 20.70 6.12
C LEU A 405 -19.53 21.83 5.52
N ARG A 406 -19.98 23.07 5.68
CA ARG A 406 -19.29 24.29 5.26
C ARG A 406 -19.36 25.35 6.36
N GLY A 407 -18.50 26.35 6.25
CA GLY A 407 -18.45 27.51 7.13
C GLY A 407 -17.03 28.08 7.13
N ASN A 408 -16.75 29.04 8.01
CA ASN A 408 -15.43 29.65 8.06
C ASN A 408 -14.32 28.64 8.38
N LEU A 409 -14.61 27.57 9.14
CA LEU A 409 -13.63 26.53 9.48
C LEU A 409 -13.32 25.59 8.30
N ALA A 410 -14.27 25.39 7.39
CA ALA A 410 -14.14 24.49 6.23
C ALA A 410 -14.73 25.14 4.97
N PRO A 411 -14.12 26.21 4.44
CA PRO A 411 -14.69 26.97 3.32
C PRO A 411 -14.75 26.14 2.03
N ARG A 412 -13.81 25.19 1.83
CA ARG A 412 -13.85 24.23 0.71
C ARG A 412 -14.61 22.94 1.04
N GLY A 413 -15.19 22.86 2.22
CA GLY A 413 -16.01 21.74 2.68
C GLY A 413 -15.27 20.80 3.63
N ALA A 414 -16.06 20.05 4.38
CA ALA A 414 -15.67 18.92 5.22
C ALA A 414 -16.75 17.84 5.12
N VAL A 415 -16.44 16.61 5.51
CA VAL A 415 -17.41 15.51 5.49
C VAL A 415 -17.60 14.89 6.87
N MET A 416 -18.82 14.48 7.17
CA MET A 416 -19.17 13.72 8.36
C MET A 416 -20.05 12.53 7.98
N LYS A 417 -19.86 11.39 8.63
CA LYS A 417 -20.78 10.25 8.56
C LYS A 417 -21.85 10.36 9.65
N ALA A 418 -22.86 11.21 9.43
CA ALA A 418 -23.89 11.52 10.42
C ALA A 418 -24.65 10.27 10.91
N ALA A 419 -24.88 9.29 10.02
CA ALA A 419 -25.59 8.06 10.41
C ALA A 419 -24.85 7.25 11.49
N ALA A 420 -23.53 7.36 11.58
CA ALA A 420 -22.71 6.62 12.55
C ALA A 420 -22.50 7.36 13.90
N SER A 421 -23.09 8.54 14.07
CA SER A 421 -23.10 9.25 15.35
C SER A 421 -23.78 8.38 16.42
N LYS A 422 -23.14 8.22 17.58
CA LYS A 422 -23.70 7.43 18.69
C LYS A 422 -24.62 8.28 19.56
N GLU A 423 -24.36 9.58 19.64
CA GLU A 423 -25.10 10.57 20.41
C GLU A 423 -25.72 11.59 19.45
N ARG A 424 -27.02 11.47 19.14
CA ARG A 424 -27.68 12.31 18.12
C ARG A 424 -27.66 13.80 18.45
N SER A 425 -27.60 14.16 19.73
CA SER A 425 -27.42 15.55 20.18
C SER A 425 -26.13 16.17 19.64
N LEU A 426 -25.07 15.40 19.43
CA LEU A 426 -23.80 15.92 18.91
C LEU A 426 -23.86 16.36 17.43
N LEU A 427 -24.92 16.02 16.70
CA LEU A 427 -25.15 16.49 15.33
C LEU A 427 -25.53 17.98 15.27
N SER A 428 -25.89 18.58 16.41
CA SER A 428 -26.06 20.02 16.59
C SER A 428 -25.42 20.39 17.94
N HIS A 429 -24.14 20.74 17.91
CA HIS A 429 -23.33 20.93 19.11
C HIS A 429 -22.42 22.14 19.01
N THR A 430 -22.29 22.85 20.13
CA THR A 430 -21.36 23.95 20.30
C THR A 430 -20.52 23.70 21.55
N GLY A 431 -19.19 23.71 21.40
CA GLY A 431 -18.29 23.39 22.51
C GLY A 431 -16.91 24.03 22.36
N ARG A 432 -16.17 24.04 23.46
CA ARG A 432 -14.80 24.59 23.52
C ARG A 432 -13.79 23.65 22.90
N ALA A 433 -12.88 24.18 22.09
CA ALA A 433 -11.85 23.43 21.40
C ALA A 433 -10.76 22.94 22.36
N VAL A 434 -10.36 21.68 22.19
CA VAL A 434 -9.12 21.10 22.74
C VAL A 434 -8.27 20.68 21.55
N VAL A 435 -7.20 21.43 21.30
CA VAL A 435 -6.40 21.40 20.08
C VAL A 435 -5.13 20.61 20.27
N PHE A 436 -4.95 19.62 19.40
CA PHE A 436 -3.71 18.88 19.21
C PHE A 436 -3.07 19.30 17.89
N LYS A 437 -1.82 19.79 17.95
CA LYS A 437 -1.14 20.36 16.76
C LYS A 437 -0.77 19.32 15.70
N ASN A 438 -0.56 18.07 16.11
CA ASN A 438 -0.27 16.92 15.26
C ASN A 438 -0.45 15.63 16.07
N THR A 439 -0.25 14.47 15.42
CA THR A 439 -0.39 13.16 16.08
C THR A 439 0.58 12.94 17.24
N ALA A 440 1.79 13.52 17.20
CA ALA A 440 2.75 13.42 18.29
C ALA A 440 2.33 14.25 19.50
N ASP A 441 1.76 15.43 19.28
CA ASP A 441 1.18 16.26 20.35
C ASP A 441 -0.04 15.59 20.99
N MET A 442 -0.94 15.04 20.18
CA MET A 442 -2.08 14.26 20.65
C MET A 442 -1.64 13.09 21.52
N ALA A 443 -0.67 12.28 21.06
CA ALA A 443 -0.20 11.12 21.80
C ALA A 443 0.40 11.47 23.18
N ARG A 444 1.01 12.66 23.32
CA ARG A 444 1.54 13.13 24.61
C ARG A 444 0.46 13.63 25.56
N ARG A 445 -0.55 14.33 25.04
CA ARG A 445 -1.50 15.11 25.86
C ARG A 445 -2.85 14.42 26.12
N ILE A 446 -3.34 13.58 25.19
CA ILE A 446 -4.74 13.12 25.19
C ILE A 446 -5.15 12.36 26.46
N ASP A 447 -4.21 11.66 27.09
CA ASP A 447 -4.42 10.87 28.30
C ASP A 447 -3.77 11.49 29.55
N ASP A 448 -3.30 12.74 29.47
CA ASP A 448 -2.86 13.50 30.63
C ASP A 448 -4.06 13.72 31.58
N PRO A 449 -3.97 13.28 32.87
CA PRO A 449 -5.02 13.53 33.85
C PRO A 449 -5.42 15.01 33.95
N ASN A 450 -4.45 15.92 33.76
CA ASN A 450 -4.61 17.36 33.91
C ASN A 450 -5.10 18.08 32.64
N LEU A 451 -5.28 17.38 31.51
CA LEU A 451 -5.82 17.98 30.29
C LEU A 451 -7.20 18.61 30.58
N PRO A 452 -7.41 19.93 30.38
CA PRO A 452 -8.73 20.55 30.56
C PRO A 452 -9.68 20.08 29.45
N VAL A 453 -10.41 18.99 29.69
CA VAL A 453 -11.34 18.41 28.72
C VAL A 453 -12.56 17.86 29.44
N SER A 454 -13.74 18.14 28.89
CA SER A 454 -15.03 17.65 29.34
C SER A 454 -15.73 16.89 28.21
N LYS A 455 -16.84 16.20 28.50
CA LYS A 455 -17.66 15.52 27.48
C LYS A 455 -18.24 16.48 26.43
N ASP A 456 -18.40 17.76 26.78
CA ASP A 456 -18.98 18.80 25.94
C ASP A 456 -17.91 19.55 25.11
N SER A 457 -16.63 19.26 25.34
CA SER A 457 -15.51 19.82 24.56
C SER A 457 -15.47 19.27 23.13
N VAL A 458 -14.91 20.04 22.21
CA VAL A 458 -14.65 19.65 20.82
C VAL A 458 -13.18 19.29 20.66
N LEU A 459 -12.87 18.04 20.32
CA LEU A 459 -11.48 17.65 20.09
C LEU A 459 -11.06 18.03 18.67
N VAL A 460 -9.93 18.72 18.53
CA VAL A 460 -9.41 19.24 17.26
C VAL A 460 -8.04 18.64 17.00
N LEU A 461 -7.84 17.99 15.85
CA LEU A 461 -6.53 17.50 15.41
C LEU A 461 -6.10 18.18 14.13
N GLN A 462 -5.03 18.97 14.22
CA GLN A 462 -4.36 19.64 13.11
C GLN A 462 -3.19 18.79 12.59
N GLY A 463 -2.61 19.21 11.47
CA GLY A 463 -1.41 18.64 10.88
C GLY A 463 -1.58 17.22 10.35
N VAL A 464 -2.81 16.78 10.03
CA VAL A 464 -3.09 15.41 9.56
C VAL A 464 -3.71 15.34 8.16
N GLY A 465 -3.62 16.44 7.41
CA GLY A 465 -4.01 16.52 6.01
C GLY A 465 -3.02 15.89 5.01
N PRO A 466 -3.28 16.03 3.70
CA PRO A 466 -2.42 15.51 2.62
C PRO A 466 -0.98 16.04 2.64
N ILE A 467 -0.76 17.30 3.02
CA ILE A 467 0.56 17.93 3.11
C ILE A 467 1.09 17.85 4.54
N GLY A 468 0.24 18.02 5.55
CA GLY A 468 0.66 18.13 6.96
C GLY A 468 1.36 16.90 7.53
N ASN A 469 0.74 15.71 7.47
CA ASN A 469 1.34 14.47 8.00
C ASN A 469 2.18 13.69 6.97
N PRO A 470 2.35 14.29 5.79
CA PRO A 470 1.91 13.81 4.48
C PRO A 470 0.93 12.63 4.34
N GLY A 471 0.20 12.63 3.22
CA GLY A 471 -0.57 11.48 2.75
C GLY A 471 -1.92 11.28 3.44
N MET A 472 -2.32 12.18 4.34
CA MET A 472 -3.64 12.20 4.98
C MET A 472 -3.98 10.86 5.71
N PRO A 473 -3.35 10.55 6.86
CA PRO A 473 -3.59 9.31 7.59
C PRO A 473 -5.03 9.17 8.11
N GLU A 474 -5.41 7.94 8.47
CA GLU A 474 -6.69 7.65 9.16
C GLU A 474 -6.65 8.00 10.67
N ALA A 475 -5.91 9.04 11.02
CA ALA A 475 -5.73 9.53 12.37
C ALA A 475 -6.79 10.56 12.80
N GLY A 476 -7.71 10.94 11.90
CA GLY A 476 -8.79 11.89 12.18
C GLY A 476 -9.83 11.36 13.17
N VAL A 477 -9.83 10.06 13.48
CA VAL A 477 -10.57 9.49 14.61
C VAL A 477 -9.78 9.73 15.89
N ILE A 478 -9.93 10.92 16.45
CA ILE A 478 -9.36 11.26 17.74
C ILE A 478 -9.95 10.28 18.79
N PRO A 479 -9.11 9.55 19.55
CA PRO A 479 -9.60 8.68 20.62
C PRO A 479 -10.33 9.48 21.69
N ILE A 480 -11.31 8.88 22.38
CA ILE A 480 -11.85 9.50 23.58
C ILE A 480 -10.75 9.52 24.65
N PRO A 481 -10.50 10.64 25.37
CA PRO A 481 -9.57 10.70 26.49
C PRO A 481 -9.87 9.60 27.50
N ARG A 482 -8.84 8.89 27.97
CA ARG A 482 -9.01 7.71 28.83
C ARG A 482 -9.86 7.98 30.06
N LYS A 483 -9.64 9.13 30.71
CA LYS A 483 -10.40 9.56 31.89
C LYS A 483 -11.90 9.74 31.63
N LEU A 484 -12.28 10.19 30.43
CA LEU A 484 -13.68 10.33 30.03
C LEU A 484 -14.27 8.97 29.63
N GLY A 485 -13.49 8.13 28.96
CA GLY A 485 -13.88 6.76 28.64
C GLY A 485 -14.22 5.95 29.88
N ALA A 486 -13.39 6.03 30.94
CA ALA A 486 -13.64 5.39 32.23
C ALA A 486 -14.88 5.95 32.97
N GLN A 487 -15.33 7.15 32.62
CA GLN A 487 -16.57 7.77 33.11
C GLN A 487 -17.79 7.41 32.23
N GLY A 488 -17.62 6.53 31.24
CA GLY A 488 -18.70 6.08 30.36
C GLY A 488 -18.93 6.95 29.12
N VAL A 489 -18.09 7.96 28.85
CA VAL A 489 -18.22 8.77 27.62
C VAL A 489 -17.85 7.93 26.40
N LYS A 490 -18.81 7.73 25.48
CA LYS A 490 -18.62 6.90 24.27
C LYS A 490 -18.50 7.68 22.97
N ASP A 491 -18.87 8.96 22.95
CA ASP A 491 -18.81 9.84 21.79
C ASP A 491 -18.57 11.30 22.21
N MET A 492 -17.94 12.07 21.32
CA MET A 492 -17.64 13.50 21.43
C MET A 492 -17.55 14.08 20.02
N LEU A 493 -17.84 15.36 19.84
CA LEU A 493 -17.58 16.04 18.58
C LEU A 493 -16.06 16.12 18.36
N ARG A 494 -15.59 15.54 17.26
CA ARG A 494 -14.17 15.45 16.92
C ARG A 494 -13.95 15.93 15.49
N ILE A 495 -12.96 16.79 15.28
CA ILE A 495 -12.74 17.44 13.99
C ILE A 495 -11.27 17.35 13.56
N SER A 496 -11.02 17.09 12.28
CA SER A 496 -9.67 17.07 11.73
C SER A 496 -9.64 17.33 10.22
N ASP A 497 -8.48 17.71 9.72
CA ASP A 497 -8.15 17.72 8.29
C ASP A 497 -7.70 16.33 7.77
N GLY A 498 -7.77 15.30 8.62
CA GLY A 498 -7.40 13.94 8.31
C GLY A 498 -8.54 13.09 7.78
N ARG A 499 -8.29 11.78 7.69
CA ARG A 499 -9.31 10.79 7.34
C ARG A 499 -9.67 9.93 8.54
N MET A 500 -10.72 9.12 8.38
CA MET A 500 -10.99 7.98 9.25
C MET A 500 -11.10 6.71 8.43
N SER A 501 -10.87 5.58 9.09
CA SER A 501 -11.31 4.30 8.54
C SER A 501 -12.82 4.32 8.38
N GLY A 502 -13.35 3.82 7.25
CA GLY A 502 -14.81 3.69 7.05
C GLY A 502 -15.54 2.87 8.11
N THR A 503 -14.78 2.18 8.95
CA THR A 503 -15.21 1.28 10.02
C THR A 503 -15.35 1.97 11.38
N ALA A 504 -14.98 3.25 11.46
CA ALA A 504 -15.16 4.05 12.67
C ALA A 504 -16.59 4.59 12.77
N GLY A 505 -17.07 4.70 14.02
CA GLY A 505 -18.32 5.35 14.37
C GLY A 505 -18.13 6.50 15.36
N GLY A 506 -19.19 7.28 15.53
CA GLY A 506 -19.28 8.47 16.35
C GLY A 506 -19.34 9.77 15.55
N THR A 507 -19.36 10.89 16.24
CA THR A 507 -19.63 12.21 15.66
C THR A 507 -18.34 12.91 15.26
N ILE A 508 -17.91 12.70 14.01
CA ILE A 508 -16.57 13.07 13.53
C ILE A 508 -16.64 13.84 12.21
N VAL A 509 -16.07 15.05 12.19
CA VAL A 509 -15.85 15.87 10.99
C VAL A 509 -14.44 15.63 10.45
N LEU A 510 -14.33 15.40 9.15
CA LEU A 510 -13.11 14.98 8.49
C LEU A 510 -12.89 15.79 7.22
N HIS A 511 -11.67 15.69 6.68
CA HIS A 511 -11.31 16.25 5.38
C HIS A 511 -11.52 17.77 5.33
N ILE A 512 -11.40 18.45 6.48
CA ILE A 512 -11.49 19.90 6.54
C ILE A 512 -10.53 20.50 5.54
N SER A 513 -11.09 21.26 4.61
CA SER A 513 -10.38 21.86 3.48
C SER A 513 -10.61 23.37 3.45
N PRO A 514 -9.56 24.20 3.34
CA PRO A 514 -8.13 23.88 3.30
C PRO A 514 -7.58 23.20 4.57
N GLU A 515 -6.64 22.27 4.41
CA GLU A 515 -5.99 21.61 5.55
C GLU A 515 -5.19 22.60 6.41
N SER A 516 -5.01 22.29 7.70
CA SER A 516 -4.33 23.17 8.67
C SER A 516 -2.87 23.45 8.33
N ALA A 517 -2.22 22.63 7.50
CA ALA A 517 -0.85 22.86 7.07
C ALA A 517 -0.73 24.07 6.14
N LEU A 518 -1.80 24.46 5.43
CA LEU A 518 -1.76 25.62 4.53
C LEU A 518 -1.73 26.95 5.30
N PRO A 519 -0.93 27.95 4.86
CA PRO A 519 -0.79 29.24 5.56
C PRO A 519 -2.10 30.01 5.75
N ASP A 520 -3.00 29.92 4.77
CA ASP A 520 -4.30 30.61 4.71
C ASP A 520 -5.45 29.83 5.37
N SER A 521 -5.16 28.68 5.99
CA SER A 521 -6.19 27.84 6.59
C SER A 521 -6.69 28.38 7.93
N VAL A 522 -7.99 28.70 7.99
CA VAL A 522 -8.71 28.98 9.25
C VAL A 522 -8.58 27.80 10.22
N PHE A 523 -8.63 26.56 9.72
CA PHE A 523 -8.49 25.37 10.56
C PHE A 523 -7.11 25.29 11.23
N GLY A 524 -6.06 25.82 10.60
CA GLY A 524 -4.72 25.92 11.18
C GLY A 524 -4.58 26.97 12.29
N CYS A 525 -5.55 27.88 12.42
CA CYS A 525 -5.56 28.99 13.36
C CYS A 525 -6.43 28.75 14.61
N VAL A 526 -7.04 27.57 14.72
CA VAL A 526 -7.81 27.17 15.91
C VAL A 526 -6.86 27.03 17.10
N GLU A 527 -7.26 27.63 18.23
CA GLU A 527 -6.56 27.60 19.50
C GLU A 527 -7.43 26.92 20.58
N ASP A 528 -6.80 26.51 21.69
CA ASP A 528 -7.54 25.96 22.84
C ASP A 528 -8.58 26.97 23.33
N GLU A 529 -9.71 26.47 23.86
CA GLU A 529 -10.84 27.25 24.39
C GLU A 529 -11.71 28.01 23.37
N ASP A 530 -11.32 28.08 22.10
CA ASP A 530 -12.15 28.63 21.03
C ASP A 530 -13.50 27.90 20.95
N LEU A 531 -14.58 28.62 20.69
CA LEU A 531 -15.92 28.03 20.57
C LEU A 531 -16.18 27.58 19.13
N ILE A 532 -16.52 26.29 18.95
CA ILE A 532 -16.82 25.69 17.65
C ILE A 532 -18.27 25.19 17.64
N GLU A 533 -19.04 25.61 16.62
CA GLU A 533 -20.40 25.16 16.34
C GLU A 533 -20.40 24.20 15.14
N CYS A 534 -21.04 23.05 15.30
CA CYS A 534 -21.38 22.14 14.22
C CYS A 534 -22.89 21.91 14.21
N ASP A 535 -23.53 22.20 13.07
CA ASP A 535 -24.95 21.97 12.87
C ASP A 535 -25.16 21.24 11.53
N VAL A 536 -25.48 19.95 11.63
CA VAL A 536 -25.66 19.08 10.47
C VAL A 536 -26.88 19.49 9.65
N GLU A 537 -27.98 19.94 10.26
CA GLU A 537 -29.17 20.31 9.49
C GLU A 537 -28.91 21.57 8.66
N LYS A 538 -28.21 22.55 9.24
CA LYS A 538 -27.79 23.80 8.55
C LYS A 538 -26.57 23.62 7.64
N ARG A 539 -25.92 22.45 7.63
CA ARG A 539 -24.62 22.20 6.97
C ARG A 539 -23.51 23.16 7.44
N LEU A 540 -23.54 23.54 8.71
CA LEU A 540 -22.67 24.55 9.29
C LEU A 540 -21.52 23.92 10.10
N LEU A 541 -20.32 24.44 9.90
CA LEU A 541 -19.15 24.24 10.73
C LEU A 541 -18.47 25.59 10.94
N ARG A 542 -18.63 26.16 12.13
CA ARG A 542 -18.25 27.54 12.43
C ARG A 542 -17.30 27.63 13.62
N LEU A 543 -16.31 28.49 13.47
CA LEU A 543 -15.45 28.98 14.56
C LEU A 543 -15.96 30.37 14.99
N HIS A 544 -16.27 30.55 16.27
CA HIS A 544 -16.76 31.82 16.82
C HIS A 544 -15.61 32.74 17.22
N VAL A 545 -14.91 33.24 16.22
CA VAL A 545 -13.85 34.26 16.34
C VAL A 545 -14.19 35.37 15.33
N SER A 546 -13.91 36.64 15.68
CA SER A 546 -14.19 37.76 14.77
C SER A 546 -13.28 37.70 13.54
N ASP A 547 -13.73 38.29 12.43
CA ASP A 547 -12.97 38.26 11.18
C ASP A 547 -11.62 38.97 11.32
N GLU A 548 -11.53 40.01 12.16
CA GLU A 548 -10.29 40.73 12.48
C GLU A 548 -9.29 39.83 13.21
N GLU A 549 -9.73 39.10 14.23
CA GLU A 549 -8.87 38.18 14.98
C GLU A 549 -8.47 36.98 14.12
N LEU A 550 -9.37 36.46 13.28
CA LEU A 550 -9.03 35.41 12.32
C LEU A 550 -7.94 35.88 11.34
N ALA A 551 -8.08 37.08 10.78
CA ALA A 551 -7.08 37.65 9.88
C ALA A 551 -5.72 37.81 10.57
N HIS A 552 -5.72 38.27 11.83
CA HIS A 552 -4.51 38.38 12.65
C HIS A 552 -3.85 37.00 12.90
N ARG A 553 -4.62 35.99 13.29
CA ARG A 553 -4.11 34.62 13.51
C ARG A 553 -3.58 33.99 12.22
N ILE A 554 -4.27 34.17 11.10
CA ILE A 554 -3.82 33.68 9.78
C ILE A 554 -2.48 34.32 9.40
N ALA A 555 -2.34 35.65 9.56
CA ALA A 555 -1.08 36.34 9.29
C ALA A 555 0.05 35.80 10.17
N LYS A 556 -0.20 35.60 11.48
CA LYS A 556 0.76 35.04 12.43
C LYS A 556 1.20 33.62 12.07
N VAL A 557 0.24 32.75 11.72
CA VAL A 557 0.52 31.36 11.32
C VAL A 557 1.27 31.30 9.99
N GLY A 558 0.90 32.17 9.03
CA GLY A 558 1.59 32.26 7.74
C GLY A 558 3.06 32.62 7.90
N LEU A 559 3.37 33.65 8.70
CA LEU A 559 4.75 34.06 8.99
C LEU A 559 5.58 32.94 9.64
N ALA A 560 4.99 32.19 10.59
CA ALA A 560 5.66 31.06 11.24
C ALA A 560 6.02 29.95 10.23
N LYS A 561 5.08 29.61 9.33
CA LYS A 561 5.28 28.57 8.32
C LYS A 561 6.26 28.97 7.22
N ASP A 562 6.28 30.24 6.83
CA ASP A 562 7.25 30.75 5.88
C ASP A 562 8.68 30.71 6.47
N ALA A 563 8.82 30.99 7.77
CA ALA A 563 10.08 30.85 8.49
C ALA A 563 10.53 29.37 8.56
N ASP A 564 9.62 28.44 8.87
CA ASP A 564 9.91 27.00 8.89
C ASP A 564 10.34 26.51 7.50
N ALA A 565 9.62 26.90 6.44
CA ALA A 565 9.96 26.53 5.06
C ALA A 565 11.29 27.12 4.57
N ALA A 566 11.67 28.32 5.05
CA ALA A 566 12.98 28.90 4.80
C ALA A 566 14.09 28.12 5.53
N SER A 567 13.83 27.70 6.77
CA SER A 567 14.78 26.91 7.58
C SER A 567 15.03 25.51 7.01
N ASP A 568 13.98 24.85 6.48
CA ASP A 568 14.09 23.54 5.81
C ASP A 568 14.88 23.62 4.48
N LYS A 569 14.79 24.74 3.75
CA LYS A 569 15.62 24.98 2.56
C LYS A 569 17.09 25.19 2.90
N LEU A 570 17.39 25.82 4.04
CA LEU A 570 18.75 26.03 4.53
C LEU A 570 19.39 24.73 5.06
N THR A 571 18.62 23.85 5.71
CA THR A 571 19.14 22.56 6.22
C THR A 571 19.31 21.50 5.13
N THR A 572 18.45 21.49 4.10
CA THR A 572 18.58 20.58 2.96
C THR A 572 19.77 20.89 2.05
N ALA A 573 20.26 22.12 2.04
CA ALA A 573 21.51 22.49 1.35
C ALA A 573 22.79 21.96 2.04
N GLY A 574 22.73 21.62 3.34
CA GLY A 574 23.88 21.13 4.11
C GLY A 574 23.99 19.61 4.27
N HIS A 575 22.95 18.82 3.94
CA HIS A 575 22.90 17.37 4.18
C HIS A 575 22.45 16.57 2.94
N ALA A 576 23.11 16.79 1.81
CA ALA A 576 22.85 16.10 0.54
C ALA A 576 23.32 14.62 0.51
N ASN A 577 23.11 13.84 1.57
CA ASN A 577 23.38 12.39 1.52
C ASN A 577 22.43 11.45 2.29
N THR A 578 21.28 11.90 2.81
CA THR A 578 20.34 10.95 3.45
C THR A 578 18.84 11.25 3.38
N THR A 579 18.37 12.23 2.60
CA THR A 579 16.95 12.66 2.65
C THR A 579 16.24 12.59 1.29
N HIS A 580 16.23 11.41 0.66
CA HIS A 580 15.60 11.23 -0.66
C HIS A 580 14.09 10.86 -0.62
N ILE A 581 13.55 10.47 0.55
CA ILE A 581 12.15 10.02 0.70
C ILE A 581 11.20 11.19 0.96
N MET A 582 11.60 12.17 1.79
CA MET A 582 10.76 13.34 2.10
C MET A 582 10.55 14.25 0.88
N SER A 583 11.55 14.38 -0.02
CA SER A 583 11.39 15.24 -1.21
C SER A 583 10.34 14.69 -2.17
N ARG A 584 10.25 13.36 -2.37
CA ARG A 584 9.23 12.70 -3.20
C ARG A 584 7.83 12.84 -2.62
N ILE A 585 7.70 12.79 -1.30
CA ILE A 585 6.43 13.01 -0.59
C ILE A 585 5.98 14.48 -0.69
N SER A 586 6.92 15.44 -0.66
CA SER A 586 6.62 16.88 -0.81
C SER A 586 6.18 17.25 -2.24
N THR A 587 6.74 16.60 -3.27
CA THR A 587 6.33 16.79 -4.67
C THR A 587 4.92 16.22 -4.90
N PHE A 588 4.59 15.12 -4.21
CA PHE A 588 3.27 14.52 -4.22
C PHE A 588 2.19 15.42 -3.59
N GLY A 589 2.46 16.01 -2.43
CA GLY A 589 1.53 16.95 -1.78
C GLY A 589 1.19 18.16 -2.65
N ARG A 590 2.16 18.68 -3.42
CA ARG A 590 1.95 19.79 -4.36
C ARG A 590 1.14 19.39 -5.60
N ALA A 591 1.35 18.20 -6.15
CA ALA A 591 0.59 17.69 -7.31
C ALA A 591 -0.87 17.35 -6.97
N VAL A 592 -1.16 16.92 -5.73
CA VAL A 592 -2.53 16.63 -5.28
C VAL A 592 -3.42 17.89 -5.26
N ASN A 593 -2.85 19.07 -5.02
CA ASN A 593 -3.62 20.33 -5.00
C ASN A 593 -3.90 20.91 -6.39
N GLN A 594 -3.03 20.69 -7.38
CA GLN A 594 -3.26 21.18 -8.76
C GLN A 594 -4.35 20.41 -9.52
N LEU A 595 -4.68 19.18 -9.10
CA LEU A 595 -5.75 18.36 -9.69
C LEU A 595 -7.11 18.52 -8.99
N ALA A 596 -7.22 19.40 -7.98
CA ALA A 596 -8.41 19.54 -7.14
C ALA A 596 -9.00 20.97 -7.07
N THR A 597 -8.62 21.88 -7.98
CA THR A 597 -9.19 23.23 -8.05
C THR A 597 -10.15 23.38 -9.22
N PRO A 598 -11.46 23.60 -8.98
CA PRO A 598 -12.32 24.21 -9.99
C PRO A 598 -11.94 25.69 -10.10
N ASN A 599 -11.56 26.12 -11.31
CA ASN A 599 -11.27 27.52 -11.63
C ASN A 599 -12.53 28.38 -11.53
N VAL A 600 -12.63 29.28 -10.53
CA VAL A 600 -13.49 30.49 -10.50
C VAL A 600 -12.90 31.43 -9.41
N SER A 601 -12.65 32.74 -9.50
CA SER A 601 -12.65 33.78 -10.56
C SER A 601 -11.87 35.03 -10.07
N SER A 602 -11.15 35.69 -11.01
CA SER A 602 -10.87 37.14 -11.17
C SER A 602 -10.42 38.04 -9.99
N ASN A 603 -9.16 38.51 -10.02
CA ASN A 603 -8.84 39.91 -10.32
C ASN A 603 -7.32 40.14 -10.53
N THR A 604 -6.98 40.99 -11.51
CA THR A 604 -5.63 41.46 -11.97
C THR A 604 -4.80 40.41 -12.75
N CYS A 605 -4.21 40.65 -13.93
CA CYS A 605 -3.85 41.83 -14.72
C CYS A 605 -4.07 41.58 -16.22
N ARG A 606 -4.58 42.60 -16.94
CA ARG A 606 -5.07 42.57 -18.34
C ARG A 606 -3.97 42.41 -19.42
N SER A 607 -2.71 42.17 -19.06
CA SER A 607 -1.60 41.97 -20.00
C SER A 607 -1.24 40.49 -20.26
N CYS A 608 -1.73 39.54 -19.46
CA CYS A 608 -1.51 38.11 -19.70
C CYS A 608 -2.60 37.42 -20.53
N GLN A 609 -3.81 38.00 -20.64
CA GLN A 609 -4.90 37.43 -21.43
C GLN A 609 -4.75 37.62 -22.96
N LEU A 610 -3.89 38.53 -23.41
CA LEU A 610 -3.65 38.77 -24.85
C LEU A 610 -2.59 37.85 -25.48
N ARG A 611 -1.87 37.04 -24.69
CA ARG A 611 -0.87 36.09 -25.23
C ARG A 611 -1.35 34.63 -25.31
N LEU A 612 -2.48 34.30 -24.68
CA LEU A 612 -3.04 32.93 -24.71
C LEU A 612 -4.24 32.77 -25.67
N SER A 613 -4.86 33.87 -26.14
CA SER A 613 -5.88 33.80 -27.21
C SER A 613 -5.28 33.78 -28.62
N ALA A 614 -4.08 34.31 -28.82
CA ALA A 614 -3.39 34.27 -30.11
C ALA A 614 -2.80 32.87 -30.45
N ALA A 615 -2.43 32.08 -29.44
CA ALA A 615 -1.82 30.76 -29.65
C ALA A 615 -2.83 29.62 -29.88
N SER A 616 -4.11 29.79 -29.49
CA SER A 616 -5.17 28.79 -29.72
C SER A 616 -5.90 29.01 -31.05
N GLN A 617 -6.06 30.27 -31.51
CA GLN A 617 -6.61 30.55 -32.84
C GLN A 617 -5.65 30.22 -33.99
N GLN A 618 -4.32 30.22 -33.76
CA GLN A 618 -3.35 29.81 -34.78
C GLN A 618 -3.17 28.28 -34.92
N ARG A 619 -3.59 27.49 -33.92
CA ARG A 619 -3.58 26.01 -34.01
C ARG A 619 -4.85 25.39 -34.60
N GLN A 620 -5.97 26.11 -34.63
CA GLN A 620 -7.20 25.64 -35.28
C GLN A 620 -7.33 26.04 -36.76
N LEU A 621 -6.43 26.88 -37.29
CA LEU A 621 -6.43 27.28 -38.71
C LEU A 621 -5.34 26.60 -39.56
N GLN A 622 -4.55 25.66 -39.02
CA GLN A 622 -3.48 24.97 -39.75
C GLN A 622 -3.63 23.44 -39.88
N THR A 623 -4.78 22.85 -39.51
CA THR A 623 -5.01 21.40 -39.66
C THR A 623 -6.17 21.02 -40.60
N SER A 624 -6.74 21.95 -41.37
CA SER A 624 -7.79 21.62 -42.36
C SER A 624 -7.51 22.05 -43.80
N ALA A 625 -6.32 22.54 -44.16
CA ALA A 625 -6.01 22.84 -45.56
C ALA A 625 -4.49 22.87 -45.83
N THR A 626 -3.93 21.72 -46.23
CA THR A 626 -2.79 21.55 -47.19
C THR A 626 -2.12 20.19 -46.99
N ARG A 627 -2.71 19.13 -47.57
CA ARG A 627 -1.98 17.93 -48.03
C ARG A 627 -2.77 17.22 -49.14
N PRO A 628 -2.81 17.82 -50.35
CA PRO A 628 -2.70 17.02 -51.57
C PRO A 628 -1.49 17.37 -52.45
N ALA A 629 -0.49 18.12 -51.98
CA ALA A 629 0.57 18.67 -52.87
C ALA A 629 2.01 18.13 -52.67
N ILE A 630 2.24 17.17 -51.78
CA ILE A 630 3.60 16.60 -51.54
C ILE A 630 3.75 15.18 -52.12
N ALA A 631 2.63 14.48 -52.38
CA ALA A 631 2.65 13.15 -52.99
C ALA A 631 2.98 13.17 -54.51
N ASP A 632 2.71 14.28 -55.20
CA ASP A 632 2.96 14.40 -56.65
C ASP A 632 4.40 14.85 -57.00
N ARG A 633 5.17 15.36 -56.04
CA ARG A 633 6.56 15.80 -56.27
C ARG A 633 7.60 14.70 -56.02
N PHE A 634 7.23 13.62 -55.32
CA PHE A 634 8.10 12.46 -55.09
C PHE A 634 8.05 11.44 -56.23
N LYS A 635 6.99 11.43 -57.05
CA LYS A 635 6.87 10.56 -58.24
C LYS A 635 7.65 11.05 -59.46
N SER A 636 8.12 12.31 -59.49
CA SER A 636 8.82 12.89 -60.64
C SER A 636 10.35 12.79 -60.58
N VAL A 637 10.94 12.29 -59.48
CA VAL A 637 12.41 12.28 -59.29
C VAL A 637 13.04 10.89 -59.45
N PHE A 638 12.29 9.79 -59.29
CA PHE A 638 12.87 8.43 -59.30
C PHE A 638 12.14 7.41 -60.19
N GLY A 639 11.43 7.84 -61.22
CA GLY A 639 10.75 6.95 -62.17
C GLY A 639 11.11 7.22 -63.63
N GLY A 640 12.23 6.67 -64.13
CA GLY A 640 12.51 6.67 -65.57
C GLY A 640 13.91 6.20 -65.96
N LYS A 641 13.98 5.06 -66.65
CA LYS A 641 15.16 4.43 -67.30
C LYS A 641 15.88 5.36 -68.31
N LYS A 642 17.23 5.47 -68.30
CA LYS A 642 18.23 4.70 -69.12
C LYS A 642 19.55 5.48 -69.38
N ASN A 643 20.65 4.72 -69.30
CA ASN A 643 21.93 4.73 -70.06
C ASN A 643 23.06 5.78 -69.86
N GLU A 644 24.24 5.19 -69.60
CA GLU A 644 25.63 5.40 -70.08
C GLU A 644 26.27 6.80 -70.22
N ASP A 645 27.52 6.83 -69.74
CA ASP A 645 28.62 7.78 -70.00
C ASP A 645 28.40 9.26 -69.69
N ASP A 646 28.89 9.71 -68.53
CA ASP A 646 30.03 10.63 -68.51
C ASP A 646 30.55 10.83 -67.08
N SER A 647 31.86 10.61 -66.93
CA SER A 647 32.65 11.10 -65.81
C SER A 647 32.79 12.61 -65.90
N THR A 648 32.48 13.36 -64.84
CA THR A 648 33.20 14.61 -64.54
C THR A 648 32.94 15.06 -63.11
N ASP A 649 34.05 15.44 -62.48
CA ASP A 649 34.18 15.95 -61.12
C ASP A 649 33.26 17.14 -60.83
N ILE A 650 32.56 17.08 -59.70
CA ILE A 650 32.05 18.29 -59.04
C ILE A 650 33.07 18.68 -57.97
N THR A 651 33.62 19.88 -58.17
CA THR A 651 34.66 20.51 -57.37
C THR A 651 34.12 20.97 -56.01
N ALA A 652 35.03 21.12 -55.04
CA ALA A 652 34.76 21.41 -53.62
C ALA A 652 34.16 22.81 -53.32
N ALA A 653 33.40 23.41 -54.23
CA ALA A 653 32.81 24.75 -54.08
C ALA A 653 31.26 24.78 -54.08
N GLU A 654 30.56 23.64 -54.27
CA GLU A 654 29.09 23.57 -54.17
C GLU A 654 28.57 22.93 -52.87
N LEU A 655 29.44 22.72 -51.88
CA LEU A 655 29.10 22.17 -50.55
C LEU A 655 28.99 23.25 -49.44
N ALA A 656 28.79 24.52 -49.79
CA ALA A 656 28.82 25.63 -48.82
C ALA A 656 27.47 26.33 -48.53
N GLU A 657 26.34 25.88 -49.08
CA GLU A 657 25.02 26.47 -48.75
C GLU A 657 23.93 25.42 -48.50
N LEU A 658 24.17 24.48 -47.58
CA LEU A 658 23.15 23.62 -46.97
C LEU A 658 23.56 23.29 -45.52
N ASP A 659 23.50 24.28 -44.62
CA ASP A 659 23.46 24.04 -43.17
C ASP A 659 22.02 24.25 -42.68
N ASP A 660 21.15 23.32 -43.02
CA ASP A 660 19.79 23.21 -42.46
C ASP A 660 19.86 22.18 -41.33
N THR A 661 20.33 22.64 -40.16
CA THR A 661 20.33 21.85 -38.93
C THR A 661 18.87 21.61 -38.49
N PRO A 662 18.39 20.35 -38.42
CA PRO A 662 17.05 20.07 -37.94
C PRO A 662 16.92 20.44 -36.45
N ARG A 663 15.97 21.31 -36.14
CA ARG A 663 15.51 21.59 -34.78
C ARG A 663 15.15 20.27 -34.08
N LYS A 664 15.82 19.98 -32.96
CA LYS A 664 15.50 18.86 -32.06
C LYS A 664 14.03 18.92 -31.63
N PRO A 665 13.31 17.79 -31.59
CA PRO A 665 12.02 17.71 -30.92
C PRO A 665 12.21 17.79 -29.39
N ASP A 666 11.47 18.70 -28.75
CA ASP A 666 11.41 18.84 -27.30
C ASP A 666 10.81 17.57 -26.65
N PHE A 667 11.67 16.77 -26.02
CA PHE A 667 11.30 15.77 -25.02
C PHE A 667 11.69 16.32 -23.63
N PRO A 668 10.83 16.26 -22.60
CA PRO A 668 11.21 16.64 -21.24
C PRO A 668 12.02 15.50 -20.58
N GLY A 669 13.30 15.42 -20.94
CA GLY A 669 14.31 14.61 -20.26
C GLY A 669 14.98 15.42 -19.15
N TRP A 670 15.10 14.82 -17.97
CA TRP A 670 15.79 15.39 -16.82
C TRP A 670 17.29 15.52 -17.11
N TYR A 671 17.78 16.73 -17.36
CA TYR A 671 19.20 17.10 -17.28
C TYR A 671 19.33 18.46 -16.60
N LEU A 672 20.19 18.54 -15.58
CA LEU A 672 20.58 19.80 -14.95
C LEU A 672 21.48 20.60 -15.90
N PRO A 673 21.28 21.92 -16.06
CA PRO A 673 22.19 22.78 -16.81
C PRO A 673 23.60 22.78 -16.20
N LYS A 674 24.62 22.84 -17.06
CA LYS A 674 26.05 22.82 -16.73
C LYS A 674 26.53 24.05 -15.94
N GLU A 675 25.64 25.01 -15.71
CA GLU A 675 25.88 26.32 -15.08
C GLU A 675 25.90 26.28 -13.54
N ASN A 676 25.65 25.11 -12.94
CA ASN A 676 25.64 24.91 -11.47
C ASN A 676 26.70 23.92 -10.96
N LEU A 677 27.79 23.70 -11.70
CA LEU A 677 28.93 22.91 -11.20
C LEU A 677 29.88 23.82 -10.41
N PRO A 678 30.23 23.50 -9.15
CA PRO A 678 31.26 24.22 -8.40
C PRO A 678 32.63 24.13 -9.11
N GLU A 679 33.41 25.20 -9.06
CA GLU A 679 34.78 25.23 -9.61
C GLU A 679 35.66 24.13 -8.97
N GLY A 680 36.31 23.31 -9.81
CA GLY A 680 37.32 22.33 -9.39
C GLY A 680 37.20 20.91 -9.96
N TRP A 681 36.15 20.60 -10.74
CA TRP A 681 35.87 19.22 -11.22
C TRP A 681 36.20 18.96 -12.69
N ALA A 682 37.30 19.54 -13.19
CA ALA A 682 37.84 19.20 -14.50
C ALA A 682 39.30 18.77 -14.37
N LYS A 683 39.53 17.46 -14.16
CA LYS A 683 40.75 16.76 -14.57
C LYS A 683 40.41 15.33 -14.97
N THR A 684 40.45 15.06 -16.27
CA THR A 684 40.68 13.70 -16.82
C THR A 684 42.12 13.29 -16.53
N PRO A 685 42.38 11.99 -16.46
CA PRO A 685 43.47 11.47 -17.31
C PRO A 685 43.02 10.34 -18.23
N GLU A 686 43.40 10.48 -19.51
CA GLU A 686 43.61 9.41 -20.46
C GLU A 686 44.90 8.64 -20.13
N GLU A 687 45.06 7.49 -20.80
CA GLU A 687 46.27 6.66 -20.92
C GLU A 687 46.52 5.63 -19.80
N ASP A 688 46.05 4.40 -20.03
CA ASP A 688 47.01 3.31 -20.23
C ASP A 688 46.44 2.21 -21.13
N LYS A 689 47.29 1.79 -22.06
CA LYS A 689 47.04 0.87 -23.16
C LYS A 689 47.30 -0.59 -22.75
N GLU A 690 46.70 -1.47 -23.55
CA GLU A 690 47.30 -2.71 -24.08
C GLU A 690 47.17 -4.07 -23.35
N TYR A 691 46.46 -4.96 -24.06
CA TYR A 691 46.87 -6.31 -24.52
C TYR A 691 46.39 -7.62 -23.83
N VAL A 692 45.74 -8.44 -24.69
CA VAL A 692 45.89 -9.89 -24.94
C VAL A 692 44.75 -10.83 -24.50
N MET A 693 44.08 -11.35 -25.54
CA MET A 693 43.40 -12.65 -25.60
C MET A 693 44.42 -13.81 -25.61
N ALA A 694 44.27 -14.81 -24.76
CA ALA A 694 44.73 -16.19 -25.03
C ALA A 694 44.05 -17.23 -24.12
N SER A 695 43.69 -18.34 -24.77
CA SER A 695 43.05 -19.57 -24.32
C SER A 695 43.94 -20.50 -23.48
N GLU A 696 43.30 -21.35 -22.67
CA GLU A 696 43.59 -22.78 -22.35
C GLU A 696 42.74 -23.12 -21.10
N GLY A 697 41.82 -24.09 -21.05
CA GLY A 697 41.89 -25.49 -21.47
C GLY A 697 41.81 -26.36 -20.20
N LYS A 698 40.65 -27.00 -19.94
CA LYS A 698 40.50 -28.31 -19.27
C LYS A 698 39.02 -28.69 -19.02
N ASP A 699 38.54 -29.56 -19.91
CA ASP A 699 37.69 -30.74 -19.74
C ASP A 699 36.83 -30.91 -18.48
N LEU A 700 35.51 -31.06 -18.68
CA LEU A 700 34.69 -31.96 -17.89
C LEU A 700 33.68 -32.68 -18.81
N GLU A 701 33.90 -33.99 -18.94
CA GLU A 701 33.06 -34.96 -19.65
C GLU A 701 31.69 -35.21 -18.98
N HIS A 702 30.75 -35.62 -19.82
CA HIS A 702 29.43 -36.17 -19.49
C HIS A 702 29.52 -37.59 -18.89
N VAL A 703 28.82 -37.83 -17.77
CA VAL A 703 28.21 -39.11 -17.35
C VAL A 703 27.04 -38.72 -16.42
N GLY A 704 25.79 -39.16 -16.48
CA GLY A 704 25.13 -40.36 -16.97
C GLY A 704 23.96 -40.62 -16.00
N SER A 705 22.86 -41.16 -16.51
CA SER A 705 21.52 -41.20 -15.94
C SER A 705 21.26 -42.26 -14.85
N ASP A 706 20.06 -42.14 -14.23
CA ASP A 706 19.20 -43.17 -13.63
C ASP A 706 19.48 -43.74 -12.21
N LYS A 707 18.52 -43.55 -11.29
CA LYS A 707 17.49 -44.56 -10.95
C LYS A 707 16.64 -44.18 -9.73
N TRP A 708 15.34 -44.43 -9.88
CA TRP A 708 14.31 -44.49 -8.86
C TRP A 708 14.46 -45.74 -7.97
N LEU A 709 14.11 -45.62 -6.68
CA LEU A 709 13.58 -46.72 -5.85
C LEU A 709 12.74 -46.11 -4.72
N GLU A 710 11.43 -46.32 -4.82
CA GLU A 710 10.47 -46.21 -3.72
C GLU A 710 10.58 -47.44 -2.82
N GLN A 711 10.56 -47.23 -1.50
CA GLN A 711 9.94 -48.15 -0.56
C GLN A 711 9.46 -47.38 0.69
N GLN A 712 8.19 -47.59 0.99
CA GLN A 712 7.37 -46.95 2.03
C GLN A 712 7.77 -47.40 3.44
N PHE A 713 7.62 -46.51 4.44
CA PHE A 713 6.84 -46.73 5.68
C PHE A 713 6.69 -45.40 6.45
N ASP A 714 5.44 -44.96 6.55
CA ASP A 714 4.70 -44.16 7.54
C ASP A 714 5.26 -42.95 8.34
N ASP A 715 4.34 -41.97 8.40
CA ASP A 715 4.06 -40.98 9.44
C ASP A 715 4.95 -39.73 9.65
N LYS A 716 4.43 -38.62 9.10
CA LYS A 716 4.43 -37.19 9.55
C LYS A 716 4.95 -36.20 8.51
N PRO A 717 4.22 -35.10 8.22
CA PRO A 717 4.66 -34.10 7.26
C PRO A 717 5.74 -33.21 7.88
N LYS A 718 7.00 -33.41 7.49
CA LYS A 718 8.10 -32.50 7.82
C LYS A 718 8.58 -31.77 6.56
N TYR A 719 8.31 -30.48 6.56
CA TYR A 719 8.91 -29.42 5.74
C TYR A 719 10.29 -29.76 5.16
N LYS A 720 10.40 -29.77 3.82
CA LYS A 720 11.67 -29.68 3.08
C LYS A 720 11.80 -28.29 2.46
N GLY A 721 12.92 -27.62 2.74
CA GLY A 721 13.32 -26.38 2.08
C GLY A 721 14.28 -25.52 2.92
N TRP A 722 15.46 -26.02 3.26
CA TRP A 722 16.59 -25.18 3.75
C TRP A 722 17.82 -25.41 2.88
N ALA A 723 18.47 -24.29 2.52
CA ALA A 723 19.62 -24.19 1.65
C ALA A 723 20.83 -25.01 2.13
N LYS A 724 21.58 -25.60 1.18
CA LYS A 724 22.91 -26.21 1.42
C LYS A 724 23.93 -25.12 1.78
N VAL A 725 24.45 -25.14 3.01
CA VAL A 725 25.62 -24.35 3.41
C VAL A 725 26.88 -25.23 3.27
N LYS A 726 27.90 -24.74 2.56
CA LYS A 726 29.20 -25.40 2.36
C LYS A 726 29.89 -25.68 3.72
N LYS A 727 30.50 -26.87 3.84
CA LYS A 727 31.33 -27.29 4.99
C LYS A 727 32.53 -26.33 5.14
N THR A 728 32.62 -25.61 6.25
CA THR A 728 33.88 -25.03 6.72
C THR A 728 34.65 -26.07 7.55
N ASN A 729 35.97 -26.11 7.35
CA ASN A 729 36.90 -27.14 7.82
C ASN A 729 36.91 -27.24 9.36
N ALA A 730 36.61 -28.43 9.91
CA ALA A 730 36.90 -28.71 11.31
C ALA A 730 38.40 -28.96 11.45
N LEU A 731 39.05 -28.34 12.45
CA LEU A 731 40.43 -28.68 12.83
C LEU A 731 40.51 -30.18 13.12
N ASN A 732 41.60 -30.83 12.69
CA ASN A 732 41.83 -32.21 13.10
C ASN A 732 42.19 -32.25 14.61
N PRO A 733 41.99 -33.39 15.30
CA PRO A 733 42.24 -33.50 16.74
C PRO A 733 43.66 -33.16 17.18
N LYS A 734 44.67 -33.45 16.34
CA LYS A 734 46.08 -33.21 16.66
C LYS A 734 46.37 -31.71 16.68
N ASP A 735 45.94 -30.99 15.66
CA ASP A 735 46.13 -29.53 15.54
C ASP A 735 45.38 -28.77 16.64
N ALA A 736 44.18 -29.23 17.01
CA ALA A 736 43.43 -28.68 18.13
C ALA A 736 44.16 -28.88 19.47
N GLY A 737 44.82 -30.03 19.66
CA GLY A 737 45.59 -30.32 20.87
C GLY A 737 46.80 -29.41 21.02
N GLU A 738 47.56 -29.22 19.95
CA GLU A 738 48.73 -28.34 19.93
C GLU A 738 48.35 -26.88 20.21
N GLN A 739 47.23 -26.40 19.66
CA GLN A 739 46.75 -25.04 19.91
C GLN A 739 46.32 -24.80 21.35
N VAL A 740 45.70 -25.79 22.01
CA VAL A 740 45.32 -25.68 23.43
C VAL A 740 46.55 -25.67 24.34
N ILE A 741 47.54 -26.51 24.06
CA ILE A 741 48.79 -26.51 24.83
C ILE A 741 49.52 -25.18 24.67
N LYS A 742 49.60 -24.64 23.45
CA LYS A 742 50.20 -23.33 23.18
C LYS A 742 49.47 -22.21 23.92
N ALA A 743 48.14 -22.18 23.84
CA ALA A 743 47.32 -21.18 24.52
C ALA A 743 47.45 -21.26 26.05
N ALA A 744 47.61 -22.46 26.60
CA ALA A 744 47.85 -22.65 28.04
C ALA A 744 49.21 -22.11 28.47
N LYS A 745 50.28 -22.34 27.68
CA LYS A 745 51.60 -21.75 27.94
C LYS A 745 51.55 -20.21 27.88
N GLU A 746 50.87 -19.65 26.88
CA GLU A 746 50.67 -18.20 26.75
C GLU A 746 49.81 -17.61 27.88
N ALA A 747 48.88 -18.40 28.44
CA ALA A 747 48.13 -18.02 29.64
C ALA A 747 48.98 -18.04 30.93
N GLY A 748 50.23 -18.51 30.86
CA GLY A 748 51.16 -18.62 31.98
C GLY A 748 51.08 -19.94 32.73
N LEU A 749 50.46 -20.98 32.15
CA LEU A 749 50.37 -22.32 32.75
C LEU A 749 51.62 -23.14 32.40
N SER A 750 52.24 -23.80 33.39
CA SER A 750 53.41 -24.67 33.19
C SER A 750 52.96 -26.10 32.87
N VAL A 751 52.77 -26.41 31.58
CA VAL A 751 52.07 -27.62 31.10
C VAL A 751 53.02 -28.78 30.74
N ASP A 752 54.32 -28.63 30.99
CA ASP A 752 55.37 -29.33 30.24
C ASP A 752 55.50 -30.85 30.49
N GLN A 753 54.81 -31.42 31.48
CA GLN A 753 54.83 -32.87 31.76
C GLN A 753 53.46 -33.58 31.67
N LYS A 754 52.34 -32.84 31.72
CA LYS A 754 50.99 -33.43 31.71
C LYS A 754 50.24 -33.25 30.38
N GLY A 755 50.76 -32.44 29.47
CA GLY A 755 50.15 -32.22 28.16
C GLY A 755 48.67 -31.81 28.26
N LEU A 756 47.80 -32.46 27.48
CA LEU A 756 46.36 -32.19 27.49
C LEU A 756 45.65 -32.64 28.78
N ASP A 757 46.23 -33.53 29.58
CA ASP A 757 45.65 -33.96 30.84
C ASP A 757 45.96 -32.98 32.00
N PHE A 758 46.58 -31.83 31.72
CA PHE A 758 46.81 -30.78 32.69
C PHE A 758 45.48 -30.20 33.22
N ALA A 759 45.32 -30.19 34.54
CA ALA A 759 44.13 -29.67 35.20
C ALA A 759 44.11 -28.14 35.21
N VAL A 760 43.00 -27.56 34.76
CA VAL A 760 42.74 -26.12 34.82
C VAL A 760 41.49 -25.94 35.65
N THR A 761 41.65 -25.73 36.96
CA THR A 761 40.52 -25.64 37.92
C THR A 761 40.15 -24.20 38.24
N GLU A 762 41.14 -23.29 38.23
CA GLU A 762 40.95 -21.88 38.54
C GLU A 762 40.19 -21.12 37.45
N VAL A 763 39.13 -20.40 37.85
CA VAL A 763 38.23 -19.69 36.92
C VAL A 763 38.99 -18.63 36.10
N LYS A 764 39.95 -17.95 36.72
CA LYS A 764 40.84 -16.98 36.09
C LYS A 764 41.62 -17.59 34.92
N ASP A 765 42.16 -18.78 35.10
CA ASP A 765 43.02 -19.42 34.11
C ASP A 765 42.18 -20.04 32.98
N LYS A 766 41.01 -20.61 33.30
CA LYS A 766 40.01 -21.02 32.31
C LYS A 766 39.58 -19.87 31.41
N PHE A 767 39.40 -18.67 32.00
CA PHE A 767 39.00 -17.48 31.26
C PHE A 767 40.11 -16.96 30.34
N LYS A 768 41.35 -16.86 30.84
CA LYS A 768 42.51 -16.49 30.03
C LYS A 768 42.73 -17.45 28.86
N LEU A 769 42.71 -18.76 29.14
CA LEU A 769 42.86 -19.81 28.15
C LEU A 769 41.78 -19.71 27.06
N THR A 770 40.53 -19.52 27.45
CA THR A 770 39.40 -19.39 26.50
C THR A 770 39.54 -18.14 25.62
N LYS A 771 40.04 -17.03 26.19
CA LYS A 771 40.28 -15.80 25.43
C LYS A 771 41.37 -15.99 24.37
N ILE A 772 42.49 -16.62 24.74
CA ILE A 772 43.59 -16.90 23.80
C ILE A 772 43.14 -17.87 22.71
N LEU A 773 42.47 -18.97 23.09
CA LEU A 773 41.93 -19.95 22.15
C LEU A 773 40.93 -19.35 21.17
N ARG A 774 40.06 -18.43 21.60
CA ARG A 774 39.14 -17.74 20.70
C ARG A 774 39.91 -16.92 19.66
N THR A 775 40.95 -16.20 20.06
CA THR A 775 41.74 -15.38 19.14
C THR A 775 42.54 -16.23 18.16
N THR A 776 43.07 -17.38 18.58
CA THR A 776 43.93 -18.21 17.73
C THR A 776 43.16 -19.18 16.83
N THR A 777 42.03 -19.72 17.29
CA THR A 777 41.23 -20.72 16.56
C THR A 777 39.99 -20.13 15.87
N ASN A 778 39.64 -18.88 16.18
CA ASN A 778 38.34 -18.25 15.89
C ASN A 778 37.11 -19.01 16.41
N MET A 779 37.29 -19.94 17.37
CA MET A 779 36.20 -20.71 17.95
C MET A 779 35.84 -20.23 19.35
N GLN A 780 34.56 -19.97 19.56
CA GLN A 780 34.04 -19.54 20.86
C GLN A 780 33.66 -20.76 21.72
N ILE A 781 34.29 -20.87 22.90
CA ILE A 781 33.93 -21.87 23.91
C ILE A 781 32.86 -21.24 24.83
N PRO A 782 31.63 -21.78 24.89
CA PRO A 782 30.57 -21.22 25.74
C PRO A 782 30.90 -21.28 27.23
N ASP A 783 30.46 -20.30 28.02
CA ASP A 783 30.74 -20.21 29.47
C ASP A 783 30.37 -21.47 30.24
N ILE A 784 29.26 -22.14 29.88
CA ILE A 784 28.86 -23.40 30.53
C ILE A 784 29.81 -24.56 30.22
N VAL A 785 30.43 -24.57 29.03
CA VAL A 785 31.42 -25.58 28.62
C VAL A 785 32.75 -25.27 29.30
N MET A 786 33.18 -24.01 29.29
CA MET A 786 34.36 -23.53 30.02
C MET A 786 34.28 -23.87 31.51
N HIS A 787 33.14 -23.62 32.16
CA HIS A 787 32.98 -23.90 33.59
C HIS A 787 33.10 -25.40 33.90
N ARG A 788 32.55 -26.25 33.03
CA ARG A 788 32.59 -27.71 33.18
C ARG A 788 33.94 -28.33 32.79
N ALA A 789 34.69 -27.66 31.92
CA ALA A 789 36.04 -28.09 31.56
C ALA A 789 36.95 -28.02 32.77
N THR A 790 37.62 -29.12 33.07
CA THR A 790 38.53 -29.26 34.22
C THR A 790 39.96 -29.58 33.78
N THR A 791 40.15 -29.95 32.53
CA THR A 791 41.46 -30.25 31.92
C THR A 791 41.62 -29.57 30.57
N LEU A 792 42.85 -29.42 30.07
CA LEU A 792 43.11 -28.91 28.72
C LEU A 792 42.46 -29.78 27.62
N LYS A 793 42.32 -31.08 27.85
CA LYS A 793 41.62 -32.01 26.96
C LYS A 793 40.14 -31.66 26.79
N ASP A 794 39.49 -31.17 27.83
CA ASP A 794 38.10 -30.70 27.74
C ASP A 794 37.99 -29.45 26.84
N PHE A 795 38.98 -28.57 26.88
CA PHE A 795 39.05 -27.41 26.00
C PHE A 795 39.34 -27.81 24.54
N GLN A 796 40.21 -28.80 24.32
CA GLN A 796 40.44 -29.40 23.00
C GLN A 796 39.15 -29.99 22.42
N GLN A 797 38.39 -30.74 23.24
CA GLN A 797 37.13 -31.32 22.81
C GLN A 797 36.08 -30.23 22.50
N ALA A 798 36.08 -29.14 23.28
CA ALA A 798 35.17 -28.02 23.06
C ALA A 798 35.40 -27.33 21.71
N ILE A 799 36.65 -27.23 21.26
CA ILE A 799 37.00 -26.63 19.96
C ILE A 799 36.89 -27.62 18.80
N LEU A 800 36.94 -28.93 19.04
CA LEU A 800 36.67 -29.95 18.01
C LEU A 800 35.17 -30.13 17.72
N THR A 801 34.32 -29.82 18.71
CA THR A 801 32.89 -30.07 18.62
C THR A 801 32.20 -28.93 17.84
N LYS A 802 31.74 -29.21 16.61
CA LYS A 802 30.99 -28.23 15.81
C LYS A 802 29.79 -27.68 16.60
N PRO A 803 29.57 -26.35 16.63
CA PRO A 803 28.39 -25.78 17.27
C PRO A 803 27.14 -26.32 16.56
N LYS A 804 26.16 -26.81 17.34
CA LYS A 804 24.86 -27.23 16.78
C LYS A 804 24.27 -26.08 15.94
N PRO A 805 23.55 -26.34 14.82
CA PRO A 805 23.14 -25.30 13.87
C PRO A 805 22.44 -24.08 14.51
N LYS A 806 21.62 -24.30 15.55
CA LYS A 806 21.03 -23.22 16.36
C LYS A 806 22.07 -22.36 17.08
N LYS A 807 23.11 -22.97 17.66
CA LYS A 807 24.20 -22.27 18.35
C LYS A 807 25.14 -21.54 17.38
N LEU A 808 25.40 -22.09 16.19
CA LEU A 808 26.22 -21.41 15.16
C LEU A 808 25.57 -20.09 14.73
N ALA A 809 24.25 -20.09 14.50
CA ALA A 809 23.51 -18.87 14.20
C ALA A 809 23.60 -17.83 15.34
N PHE A 810 23.48 -18.26 16.60
CA PHE A 810 23.66 -17.38 17.76
C PHE A 810 25.09 -16.85 17.93
N THR A 811 26.11 -17.67 17.67
CA THR A 811 27.54 -17.29 17.75
C THR A 811 27.93 -16.33 16.62
N LEU A 812 27.44 -16.55 15.40
CA LEU A 812 27.63 -15.62 14.26
C LEU A 812 26.90 -14.28 14.46
N LEU A 813 25.75 -14.30 15.15
CA LEU A 813 25.04 -13.10 15.62
C LEU A 813 25.80 -12.34 16.71
N ALA A 814 26.44 -13.05 17.65
CA ALA A 814 27.18 -12.45 18.76
C ALA A 814 28.57 -11.91 18.37
N ASN A 815 29.12 -12.34 17.23
CA ASN A 815 30.43 -11.91 16.71
C ASN A 815 30.32 -10.82 15.64
N GLU A 816 29.13 -10.24 15.39
CA GLU A 816 28.85 -9.22 14.38
C GLU A 816 29.15 -9.60 12.90
N GLU A 817 29.66 -10.81 12.63
CA GLU A 817 29.93 -11.29 11.26
C GLU A 817 28.66 -11.40 10.39
N LEU A 818 27.47 -11.57 11.00
CA LEU A 818 26.20 -11.56 10.28
C LEU A 818 25.75 -10.13 9.88
N MET A 819 26.13 -9.11 10.66
CA MET A 819 25.74 -7.70 10.45
C MET A 819 26.59 -7.02 9.36
N ALA A 820 27.75 -7.59 9.02
CA ALA A 820 28.56 -7.16 7.89
C ALA A 820 27.91 -7.49 6.53
N ASN A 821 26.88 -8.37 6.50
CA ASN A 821 26.21 -8.77 5.27
C ASN A 821 24.95 -7.93 5.04
N ARG A 822 25.00 -6.99 4.09
CA ARG A 822 23.94 -6.00 3.79
C ARG A 822 22.59 -6.58 3.35
N ASN A 823 22.47 -7.90 3.23
CA ASN A 823 21.28 -8.60 2.72
C ASN A 823 20.47 -9.36 3.78
N ILE A 824 20.76 -9.22 5.09
CA ILE A 824 20.02 -9.90 6.16
C ILE A 824 19.59 -8.88 7.22
N GLN A 825 18.31 -8.91 7.62
CA GLN A 825 17.75 -8.07 8.70
C GLN A 825 17.23 -8.97 9.84
N VAL A 826 17.70 -8.75 11.07
CA VAL A 826 17.27 -9.49 12.27
C VAL A 826 16.40 -8.59 13.16
N ARG A 827 15.24 -9.09 13.61
CA ARG A 827 14.34 -8.39 14.55
C ARG A 827 14.59 -8.84 16.00
N GLY A 828 14.51 -7.91 16.94
CA GLY A 828 14.79 -8.14 18.37
C GLY A 828 13.78 -9.08 19.06
N GLY A 829 14.30 -9.99 19.89
CA GLY A 829 13.48 -10.91 20.68
C GLY A 829 13.02 -10.32 22.03
N ARG A 830 11.87 -10.80 22.50
CA ARG A 830 11.24 -10.52 23.82
C ARG A 830 12.24 -10.43 24.98
N GLN A 831 12.11 -9.37 25.80
CA GLN A 831 12.69 -9.33 27.13
C GLN A 831 12.00 -10.37 28.03
N THR A 832 12.77 -11.29 28.59
CA THR A 832 12.33 -12.16 29.68
C THR A 832 12.84 -11.54 30.99
N PRO A 833 12.02 -11.37 32.05
CA PRO A 833 12.48 -10.81 33.32
C PRO A 833 13.57 -11.70 33.93
N VAL A 834 14.73 -11.13 34.24
CA VAL A 834 15.82 -11.85 34.91
C VAL A 834 15.65 -11.72 36.42
N HIS A 835 15.38 -12.85 37.08
CA HIS A 835 15.47 -12.99 38.54
C HIS A 835 16.93 -12.79 38.99
N LYS A 836 17.19 -11.76 39.80
CA LYS A 836 18.53 -11.45 40.35
C LYS A 836 19.09 -12.52 41.30
N ASP A 837 18.27 -13.47 41.75
CA ASP A 837 18.66 -14.42 42.80
C ASP A 837 19.31 -15.72 42.29
N ARG A 838 19.67 -15.81 41.00
CA ARG A 838 20.45 -16.94 40.47
C ARG A 838 21.75 -16.46 39.84
N ALA A 839 22.79 -16.41 40.67
CA ALA A 839 24.15 -15.98 40.37
C ALA A 839 24.79 -16.68 39.15
N VAL A 840 25.52 -15.91 38.33
CA VAL A 840 26.56 -16.42 37.41
C VAL A 840 27.79 -15.52 37.54
N GLY A 841 28.93 -16.10 37.95
CA GLY A 841 30.14 -15.42 38.45
C GLY A 841 30.83 -14.39 37.53
N ARG A 842 30.34 -14.18 36.31
CA ARG A 842 30.84 -13.14 35.41
C ARG A 842 30.48 -11.73 35.89
N TRP A 843 29.33 -11.59 36.55
CA TRP A 843 28.85 -10.29 37.04
C TRP A 843 29.61 -9.79 38.27
N LYS A 844 30.05 -10.68 39.16
CA LYS A 844 30.90 -10.30 40.30
C LYS A 844 32.25 -9.75 39.86
N LEU A 845 32.89 -10.37 38.87
CA LEU A 845 34.18 -9.91 38.36
C LEU A 845 34.06 -8.54 37.65
N ILE A 846 32.97 -8.34 36.91
CA ILE A 846 32.68 -7.06 36.24
C ILE A 846 32.31 -5.98 37.26
N GLU A 847 31.53 -6.32 38.28
CA GLU A 847 31.21 -5.41 39.39
C GLU A 847 32.47 -5.00 40.17
N GLU A 848 33.32 -5.96 40.53
CA GLU A 848 34.63 -5.68 41.16
C GLU A 848 35.52 -4.82 40.26
N GLU A 849 35.55 -5.06 38.95
CA GLU A 849 36.35 -4.26 38.01
C GLU A 849 35.79 -2.84 37.80
N LEU A 850 34.46 -2.67 37.84
CA LEU A 850 33.80 -1.36 37.76
C LEU A 850 33.96 -0.55 39.05
N VAL A 851 33.87 -1.20 40.21
CA VAL A 851 34.14 -0.61 41.52
C VAL A 851 35.60 -0.17 41.63
N ASN A 852 36.55 -1.01 41.21
CA ASN A 852 37.98 -0.65 41.18
C ASN A 852 38.30 0.50 40.21
N LYS A 853 37.42 0.79 39.25
CA LYS A 853 37.53 1.92 38.30
C LYS A 853 36.71 3.14 38.71
N GLY A 854 36.07 3.13 39.89
CA GLY A 854 35.28 4.25 40.42
C GLY A 854 33.98 4.51 39.65
N LEU A 855 33.45 3.52 38.92
CA LEU A 855 32.24 3.65 38.10
C LEU A 855 31.01 3.12 38.86
N PRO A 856 29.85 3.80 38.80
CA PRO A 856 28.67 3.43 39.58
C PRO A 856 27.96 2.20 39.03
N VAL A 857 27.48 1.33 39.93
CA VAL A 857 26.69 0.12 39.63
C VAL A 857 25.27 0.34 40.18
N PHE A 858 24.25 0.46 39.32
CA PHE A 858 22.87 0.74 39.75
C PHE A 858 21.94 -0.48 39.62
N GLY A 859 21.23 -0.79 40.70
CA GLY A 859 20.07 -1.68 40.70
C GLY A 859 19.66 -2.18 42.07
N HIS A 860 18.70 -1.53 42.73
CA HIS A 860 18.10 -2.03 43.97
C HIS A 860 17.18 -3.24 43.69
N GLY A 861 17.44 -4.35 44.39
CA GLY A 861 16.49 -5.45 44.51
C GLY A 861 15.42 -5.10 45.56
N ILE A 862 14.18 -5.50 45.30
CA ILE A 862 13.11 -5.48 46.30
C ILE A 862 13.59 -6.28 47.51
N LYS A 863 13.76 -5.62 48.65
CA LYS A 863 13.96 -6.30 49.94
C LYS A 863 12.71 -7.11 50.24
N ALA A 864 12.87 -8.43 50.34
CA ALA A 864 11.87 -9.27 50.98
C ALA A 864 11.98 -9.09 52.49
N ASP A 865 11.17 -8.20 53.08
CA ASP A 865 10.80 -8.32 54.48
C ASP A 865 9.83 -9.51 54.61
N ARG A 866 10.40 -10.70 54.80
CA ARG A 866 9.72 -11.83 55.43
C ARG A 866 10.43 -12.15 56.74
N GLY A 867 10.22 -11.27 57.71
CA GLY A 867 10.39 -11.57 59.13
C GLY A 867 9.02 -11.74 59.77
N PHE A 868 8.35 -12.86 59.53
CA PHE A 868 7.42 -13.41 60.51
C PHE A 868 7.74 -14.87 60.68
N GLN A 869 8.11 -15.18 61.93
CA GLN A 869 8.36 -16.51 62.44
C GLN A 869 7.10 -17.35 62.25
N ALA A 870 7.29 -18.55 61.71
CA ALA A 870 6.30 -19.61 61.84
C ALA A 870 6.36 -20.09 63.29
N GLU A 871 5.50 -19.55 64.15
CA GLU A 871 5.00 -20.24 65.33
C GLU A 871 3.77 -19.51 65.89
N GLU A 872 2.72 -20.31 66.14
CA GLU A 872 1.53 -20.05 66.97
C GLU A 872 0.29 -19.33 66.39
N ALA A 873 -0.87 -19.89 66.81
CA ALA A 873 -2.29 -19.51 66.60
C ALA A 873 -2.84 -19.77 65.17
N LYS A 874 -3.57 -20.87 64.86
CA LYS A 874 -4.79 -21.42 65.48
C LYS A 874 -5.77 -20.36 65.99
N ASP A 875 -6.98 -20.48 65.45
CA ASP A 875 -8.26 -19.92 65.88
C ASP A 875 -8.72 -18.54 65.36
N GLN A 876 -9.91 -18.62 64.74
CA GLN A 876 -11.08 -17.75 64.89
C GLN A 876 -11.24 -16.47 64.06
N THR A 877 -12.21 -16.58 63.14
CA THR A 877 -13.31 -15.64 62.85
C THR A 877 -13.01 -14.20 62.43
N ALA A 878 -13.25 -13.91 61.13
CA ALA A 878 -14.26 -12.96 60.65
C ALA A 878 -14.40 -13.09 59.12
#